data_AF-A0A8J6FD02-F1
#
_entry.id   AF-A0A8J6FD02-F1
#
_cell.length_a   1.000
_cell.length_b   1.000
_cell.length_c   1.000
_cell.angle_alpha   90.00
_cell.angle_beta   90.00
_cell.angle_gamma   90.00
#
_symmetry.space_group_name_H-M   'P 1'
#
loop_
_entity.id
_entity.type
_entity.pdbx_description
1 polymer ?
#
loop_
_entity_poly.entity_id
_entity_poly.type
_entity_poly.pdbx_seq_one_letter_code
_entity_poly.pdbx_strand_id
1 'polypeptide(L)'
;MRGQVIRSPTNQVMVHFQSLQASNPGTFRFYYQAYVLSCGFPRRPPYGDVSVTSLHPGGEAYFYCNTGYQLHGPHVLTCLNATRPFWSSRAPQCIAACGGLIRNITTGRLVSPNFPGNYSNNLTCHWVLEAPSAQRLHLHFEKVSLAEDDDRLIIRDGNTIDSPPVYDSYEVEYLPIEGLLSTGQHFFIELTTDSSGSSTGVALRYQAYEQGHCYEPFVKYGNFTSSDPTFPIGTVVEFTCDPGYTLEQGSTIIECQDSGDPQWNETEPACRAVCSGEITDSAGVVLSPNWPEAYGKGQDCIWGIHVEEEKRILLDIQVLNVGKSDILTFYDGDDLTARVLGRYTGTHNHFKIYTSMADVIIQFQTDPGSNVFGYQQGFIINFFEVPRNDTCPELPEIPNGWKTTSQSELVHGTVVTYQCYPGYEIAGAELLMCQWDLTWSGDLPSCERVTSCSDPGDVTHSRRILSNAKFPVGSTVRYVCDKGYVLTGSTTVTCYNRQAGVPKWSDRAPKCVPEKYEPCGNPGTPENGRQEPERRAYQPGDAVRFSCSSGYMLMGEHSIKCIPGHPSQWSSSPPICKASYKEFYSNQGVEAVEKAAASGIPVEGAHILLAVFVPVIMVALVIAAIYLYFSKLQGKALLRLPLSASPPYDQVTVESAFDNPTFETADTREYEVSI
;
A
#
# COMPACT_ATOMS: atom_id res chain seq x y z
N MET A 1 7.71 8.61 40.16
CA MET A 1 7.16 9.75 39.40
C MET A 1 7.97 9.89 38.12
N ARG A 2 7.36 9.82 36.93
CA ARG A 2 7.99 10.21 35.66
C ARG A 2 7.26 11.48 35.17
N GLY A 3 7.99 12.45 34.62
CA GLY A 3 7.40 13.59 33.89
C GLY A 3 7.10 14.88 34.67
N GLN A 4 7.51 15.03 35.94
CA GLN A 4 7.27 16.29 36.67
C GLN A 4 8.34 17.34 36.32
N VAL A 5 7.93 18.46 35.74
CA VAL A 5 8.82 19.56 35.30
C VAL A 5 8.76 20.70 36.31
N ILE A 6 9.93 21.13 36.80
CA ILE A 6 10.07 22.27 37.73
C ILE A 6 10.73 23.42 36.96
N ARG A 7 10.11 24.61 36.96
CA ARG A 7 10.61 25.82 36.32
C ARG A 7 10.98 26.86 37.38
N SER A 8 12.23 27.32 37.37
CA SER A 8 12.70 28.36 38.30
C SER A 8 12.70 29.74 37.63
N PRO A 9 12.20 30.81 38.27
CA PRO A 9 12.37 32.18 37.80
C PRO A 9 13.76 32.76 38.12
N THR A 10 14.64 32.00 38.79
CA THR A 10 16.01 32.40 39.12
C THR A 10 17.03 31.55 38.37
N ASN A 11 18.24 32.07 38.22
CA ASN A 11 19.40 31.37 37.67
C ASN A 11 20.02 30.32 38.62
N GLN A 12 19.34 29.96 39.71
CA GLN A 12 19.82 29.02 40.73
C GLN A 12 18.68 28.12 41.23
N VAL A 13 18.94 26.82 41.33
CA VAL A 13 18.00 25.83 41.87
C VAL A 13 18.74 24.98 42.89
N MET A 14 18.20 24.89 44.11
CA MET A 14 18.71 24.00 45.16
C MET A 14 17.80 22.78 45.26
N VAL A 15 18.36 21.59 45.01
CA VAL A 15 17.64 20.31 45.14
C VAL A 15 18.12 19.62 46.41
N HIS A 16 17.22 19.44 47.38
CA HIS A 16 17.49 18.66 48.58
C HIS A 16 16.79 17.30 48.49
N PHE A 17 17.53 16.23 48.72
CA PHE A 17 17.02 14.85 48.74
C PHE A 17 17.25 14.23 50.11
N GLN A 18 16.20 13.69 50.72
CA GLN A 18 16.23 13.00 52.00
C GLN A 18 15.49 11.67 51.87
N SER A 19 16.12 10.57 52.27
CA SER A 19 15.51 9.23 52.34
C SER A 19 15.33 8.81 53.79
N LEU A 20 14.19 8.20 54.11
CA LEU A 20 13.81 7.85 55.49
C LEU A 20 14.00 6.38 55.87
N GLN A 21 14.37 5.49 54.93
CA GLN A 21 14.75 4.10 55.26
C GLN A 21 15.59 3.46 54.15
N ALA A 22 16.60 2.68 54.54
CA ALA A 22 17.66 2.17 53.66
C ALA A 22 17.44 0.70 53.23
N SER A 23 16.32 0.40 52.56
CA SER A 23 16.00 -0.96 52.08
C SER A 23 15.99 -1.15 50.56
N ASN A 24 15.99 -0.08 49.75
CA ASN A 24 16.14 -0.16 48.28
C ASN A 24 16.81 1.10 47.70
N PRO A 25 17.94 0.99 46.97
CA PRO A 25 18.58 2.13 46.32
C PRO A 25 17.86 2.50 45.01
N GLY A 26 16.97 3.49 45.07
CA GLY A 26 16.36 4.09 43.87
C GLY A 26 17.26 5.16 43.23
N THR A 27 17.48 5.08 41.92
CA THR A 27 18.20 6.11 41.16
C THR A 27 17.23 7.16 40.61
N PHE A 28 17.56 8.45 40.75
CA PHE A 28 16.90 9.55 40.04
C PHE A 28 17.84 10.15 38.99
N ARG A 29 17.29 10.58 37.85
CA ARG A 29 18.01 11.32 36.80
C ARG A 29 17.24 12.60 36.50
N PHE A 30 17.89 13.73 36.71
CA PHE A 30 17.38 15.03 36.30
C PHE A 30 17.87 15.37 34.90
N TYR A 31 17.00 15.98 34.10
CA TYR A 31 17.36 16.72 32.90
C TYR A 31 17.05 18.19 33.19
N TYR A 32 17.98 19.08 32.85
CA TYR A 32 17.82 20.51 33.05
C TYR A 32 18.22 21.26 31.77
N GLN A 33 17.60 22.42 31.56
CA GLN A 33 17.94 23.36 30.51
C GLN A 33 17.82 24.77 31.08
N ALA A 34 18.79 25.63 30.81
CA ALA A 34 18.65 27.05 31.06
C ALA A 34 17.76 27.65 29.97
N TYR A 35 16.89 28.58 30.34
CA TYR A 35 16.04 29.32 29.39
C TYR A 35 16.02 30.79 29.77
N VAL A 36 15.93 31.67 28.76
CA VAL A 36 15.80 33.10 29.00
C VAL A 36 14.35 33.40 29.37
N LEU A 37 14.14 34.14 30.47
CA LEU A 37 12.80 34.62 30.80
C LEU A 37 12.34 35.57 29.70
N SER A 38 11.19 35.26 29.12
CA SER A 38 10.59 35.98 27.99
C SER A 38 9.15 36.34 28.33
N CYS A 39 8.64 37.41 27.73
CA CYS A 39 7.21 37.70 27.76
C CYS A 39 6.43 36.58 27.07
N GLY A 40 5.24 36.27 27.58
CA GLY A 40 4.31 35.40 26.84
C GLY A 40 3.90 36.08 25.53
N PHE A 41 3.64 35.30 24.48
CA PHE A 41 3.17 35.85 23.21
C PHE A 41 1.91 36.70 23.46
N PRO A 42 1.87 37.97 22.99
CA PRO A 42 0.75 38.86 23.29
C PRO A 42 -0.53 38.32 22.67
N ARG A 43 -1.65 38.43 23.38
CA ARG A 43 -2.94 37.99 22.87
C ARG A 43 -3.29 38.81 21.61
N ARG A 44 -3.49 38.13 20.48
CA ARG A 44 -4.00 38.76 19.24
C ARG A 44 -5.34 39.47 19.56
N PRO A 45 -5.52 40.75 19.18
CA PRO A 45 -6.79 41.44 19.37
C PRO A 45 -7.87 40.80 18.50
N PRO A 46 -9.14 40.74 18.93
CA PRO A 46 -10.24 40.37 18.03
C PRO A 46 -10.26 41.31 16.82
N TYR A 47 -10.43 40.78 15.61
CA TYR A 47 -10.45 41.54 14.34
C TYR A 47 -9.17 42.36 14.07
N GLY A 48 -8.03 41.84 14.55
CA GLY A 48 -6.70 42.33 14.25
C GLY A 48 -5.66 41.25 14.54
N ASP A 49 -4.39 41.64 14.45
CA ASP A 49 -3.29 40.71 14.66
C ASP A 49 -2.05 41.45 15.18
N VAL A 50 -1.00 40.70 15.54
CA VAL A 50 0.20 41.22 16.19
C VAL A 50 1.46 40.58 15.60
N SER A 51 2.38 41.44 15.14
CA SER A 51 3.74 41.03 14.77
C SER A 51 4.69 41.33 15.92
N VAL A 52 5.63 40.43 16.20
CA VAL A 52 6.52 40.53 17.37
C VAL A 52 7.96 40.33 16.95
N THR A 53 8.81 41.31 17.26
CA THR A 53 10.24 41.30 16.93
C THR A 53 11.03 40.36 17.83
N SER A 54 10.72 40.35 19.12
CA SER A 54 11.25 39.37 20.07
C SER A 54 10.35 39.25 21.31
N LEU A 55 10.31 38.07 21.91
CA LEU A 55 9.67 37.86 23.21
C LEU A 55 10.63 38.12 24.39
N HIS A 56 11.91 38.32 24.12
CA HIS A 56 12.90 38.66 25.14
C HIS A 56 12.71 40.10 25.64
N PRO A 57 13.18 40.44 26.85
CA PRO A 57 13.15 41.81 27.35
C PRO A 57 13.83 42.80 26.39
N GLY A 58 13.15 43.92 26.12
CA GLY A 58 13.52 44.89 25.08
C GLY A 58 12.89 44.63 23.71
N GLY A 59 12.30 43.45 23.47
CA GLY A 59 11.55 43.16 22.26
C GLY A 59 10.21 43.90 22.18
N GLU A 60 9.74 44.15 20.96
CA GLU A 60 8.55 44.94 20.66
C GLU A 60 7.48 44.13 19.91
N ALA A 61 6.22 44.38 20.26
CA ALA A 61 5.02 43.83 19.64
C ALA A 61 4.20 44.95 18.99
N TYR A 62 4.00 44.85 17.68
CA TYR A 62 3.31 45.82 16.81
C TYR A 62 1.91 45.29 16.48
N PHE A 63 0.88 46.06 16.82
CA PHE A 63 -0.52 45.67 16.67
C PHE A 63 -1.16 46.37 15.47
N TYR A 64 -1.92 45.62 14.68
CA TYR A 64 -2.68 46.13 13.54
C TYR A 64 -4.10 45.56 13.56
N CYS A 65 -5.04 46.28 12.95
CA CYS A 65 -6.44 45.89 12.84
C CYS A 65 -6.78 45.52 11.40
N ASN A 66 -7.77 44.63 11.24
CA ASN A 66 -8.33 44.30 9.95
C ASN A 66 -9.07 45.52 9.38
N THR A 67 -9.20 45.60 8.05
CA THR A 67 -9.94 46.67 7.37
C THR A 67 -11.35 46.81 7.94
N GLY A 68 -11.74 48.05 8.26
CA GLY A 68 -13.01 48.38 8.91
C GLY A 68 -12.92 48.54 10.44
N TYR A 69 -11.83 48.11 11.08
CA TYR A 69 -11.59 48.31 12.50
C TYR A 69 -10.44 49.28 12.75
N GLN A 70 -10.58 50.11 13.78
CA GLN A 70 -9.58 51.08 14.22
C GLN A 70 -8.92 50.62 15.51
N LEU A 71 -7.61 50.86 15.65
CA LEU A 71 -6.84 50.45 16.82
C LEU A 71 -7.07 51.41 18.00
N HIS A 72 -7.70 50.92 19.04
CA HIS A 72 -7.90 51.64 20.30
C HIS A 72 -6.90 51.17 21.36
N GLY A 73 -5.85 51.97 21.54
CA GLY A 73 -4.77 51.71 22.50
C GLY A 73 -3.37 51.98 21.92
N PRO A 74 -2.29 51.53 22.59
CA PRO A 74 -0.94 51.66 22.08
C PRO A 74 -0.70 50.73 20.87
N HIS A 75 -0.11 51.27 19.81
CA HIS A 75 0.24 50.51 18.60
C HIS A 75 1.48 49.62 18.76
N VAL A 76 2.36 49.94 19.71
CA VAL A 76 3.53 49.14 20.09
C VAL A 76 3.53 48.88 21.60
N LEU A 77 3.83 47.65 21.99
CA LEU A 77 4.15 47.26 23.36
C LEU A 77 5.58 46.74 23.44
N THR A 78 6.28 47.04 24.53
CA THR A 78 7.67 46.59 24.76
C THR A 78 7.69 45.57 25.89
N CYS A 79 8.47 44.49 25.75
CA CYS A 79 8.65 43.49 26.80
C CYS A 79 9.60 44.03 27.88
N LEU A 80 9.10 44.19 29.11
CA LEU A 80 9.88 44.76 30.21
C LEU A 80 10.65 43.67 30.98
N ASN A 81 11.89 43.98 31.35
CA ASN A 81 12.74 43.08 32.13
C ASN A 81 12.29 43.03 33.60
N ALA A 82 11.88 41.84 34.06
CA ALA A 82 11.43 41.59 35.43
C ALA A 82 11.61 40.11 35.79
N THR A 83 11.43 39.77 37.07
CA THR A 83 11.45 38.37 37.57
C THR A 83 10.38 37.48 36.91
N ARG A 84 9.34 38.10 36.34
CA ARG A 84 8.45 37.53 35.32
C ARG A 84 8.24 38.62 34.26
N PRO A 85 8.89 38.56 33.09
CA PRO A 85 8.76 39.59 32.06
C PRO A 85 7.31 39.77 31.61
N PHE A 86 6.92 41.01 31.37
CA PHE A 86 5.55 41.39 31.00
C PHE A 86 5.56 42.57 30.03
N TRP A 87 4.49 42.72 29.25
CA TRP A 87 4.34 43.80 28.27
C TRP A 87 4.07 45.14 28.96
N SER A 88 4.60 46.23 28.39
CA SER A 88 4.54 47.59 28.94
C SER A 88 3.12 48.11 29.23
N SER A 89 2.10 47.56 28.56
CA SER A 89 0.68 47.84 28.83
C SER A 89 -0.17 46.62 28.45
N ARG A 90 -1.49 46.74 28.59
CA ARG A 90 -2.46 45.76 28.07
C ARG A 90 -2.53 45.87 26.54
N ALA A 91 -2.83 44.74 25.88
CA ALA A 91 -3.04 44.71 24.43
C ALA A 91 -4.17 45.68 24.02
N PRO A 92 -4.01 46.42 22.91
CA PRO A 92 -5.04 47.28 22.36
C PRO A 92 -6.26 46.47 21.87
N GLN A 93 -7.35 47.17 21.55
CA GLN A 93 -8.56 46.58 20.99
C GLN A 93 -8.81 47.14 19.58
N CYS A 94 -9.23 46.29 18.65
CA CYS A 94 -9.70 46.73 17.34
C CYS A 94 -11.23 46.93 17.42
N ILE A 95 -11.69 48.16 17.17
CA ILE A 95 -13.10 48.55 17.31
C ILE A 95 -13.63 49.11 15.99
N ALA A 96 -14.87 48.75 15.65
CA ALA A 96 -15.59 49.34 14.53
C ALA A 96 -16.09 50.75 14.93
N ALA A 97 -15.71 51.77 14.18
CA ALA A 97 -16.06 53.15 14.49
C ALA A 97 -17.45 53.52 13.96
N CYS A 98 -18.30 54.08 14.82
CA CYS A 98 -19.59 54.67 14.43
C CYS A 98 -19.36 56.02 13.75
N GLY A 99 -19.26 56.00 12.43
CA GLY A 99 -19.00 57.17 11.59
C GLY A 99 -17.53 57.57 11.43
N GLY A 100 -17.30 58.58 10.57
CA GLY A 100 -15.99 59.14 10.26
C GLY A 100 -15.78 59.43 8.77
N LEU A 101 -14.75 60.23 8.45
CA LEU A 101 -14.33 60.52 7.08
C LEU A 101 -13.12 59.65 6.72
N ILE A 102 -13.26 58.82 5.67
CA ILE A 102 -12.20 57.93 5.16
C ILE A 102 -11.74 58.48 3.81
N ARG A 103 -10.49 58.98 3.75
CA ARG A 103 -9.92 59.68 2.60
C ARG A 103 -8.94 58.84 1.80
N ASN A 104 -8.79 59.18 0.52
CA ASN A 104 -7.87 58.53 -0.42
C ASN A 104 -8.04 57.01 -0.39
N ILE A 105 -9.29 56.54 -0.37
CA ILE A 105 -9.56 55.11 -0.32
C ILE A 105 -9.20 54.44 -1.64
N THR A 106 -8.57 53.27 -1.56
CA THR A 106 -8.28 52.42 -2.72
C THR A 106 -9.17 51.18 -2.67
N THR A 107 -9.05 50.40 -1.60
CA THR A 107 -9.90 49.25 -1.28
C THR A 107 -10.04 49.15 0.23
N GLY A 108 -11.21 48.79 0.72
CA GLY A 108 -11.39 48.57 2.15
C GLY A 108 -12.78 48.08 2.51
N ARG A 109 -13.05 48.11 3.82
CA ARG A 109 -14.26 47.59 4.43
C ARG A 109 -14.78 48.59 5.45
N LEU A 110 -16.10 48.69 5.55
CA LEU A 110 -16.83 49.45 6.55
C LEU A 110 -17.73 48.47 7.32
N VAL A 111 -17.75 48.58 8.64
CA VAL A 111 -18.59 47.76 9.51
C VAL A 111 -19.32 48.59 10.55
N SER A 112 -20.54 48.19 10.88
CA SER A 112 -21.28 48.71 12.03
C SER A 112 -20.56 48.37 13.34
N PRO A 113 -20.77 49.17 14.41
CA PRO A 113 -20.27 48.84 15.75
C PRO A 113 -20.60 47.39 16.16
N ASN A 114 -19.67 46.75 16.86
CA ASN A 114 -19.72 45.37 17.34
C ASN A 114 -19.75 44.23 16.30
N PHE A 115 -19.84 44.50 14.99
CA PHE A 115 -19.84 43.47 13.94
C PHE A 115 -18.68 42.46 14.14
N PRO A 116 -18.88 41.14 13.94
CA PRO A 116 -20.10 40.42 13.50
C PRO A 116 -21.11 40.12 14.62
N GLY A 117 -20.88 40.61 15.86
CA GLY A 117 -21.90 40.63 16.90
C GLY A 117 -22.91 41.74 16.67
N ASN A 118 -23.98 41.75 17.46
CA ASN A 118 -25.06 42.72 17.27
C ASN A 118 -24.63 44.16 17.58
N TYR A 119 -25.07 45.10 16.74
CA TYR A 119 -24.90 46.54 17.01
C TYR A 119 -25.74 46.98 18.21
N SER A 120 -25.51 48.20 18.67
CA SER A 120 -26.22 48.79 19.81
C SER A 120 -27.42 49.63 19.37
N ASN A 121 -28.41 49.72 20.24
CA ASN A 121 -29.60 50.54 20.08
C ASN A 121 -29.22 52.03 20.22
N ASN A 122 -29.99 52.92 19.58
CA ASN A 122 -29.85 54.38 19.56
C ASN A 122 -28.53 54.88 18.94
N LEU A 123 -28.06 54.22 17.88
CA LEU A 123 -26.92 54.66 17.10
C LEU A 123 -27.34 55.61 15.98
N THR A 124 -26.46 56.55 15.66
CA THR A 124 -26.56 57.39 14.47
C THR A 124 -25.15 57.57 13.94
N CYS A 125 -24.78 56.72 12.98
CA CYS A 125 -23.44 56.65 12.43
C CYS A 125 -23.43 57.24 11.03
N HIS A 126 -22.55 58.23 10.79
CA HIS A 126 -22.36 58.85 9.48
C HIS A 126 -20.93 58.62 8.99
N TRP A 127 -20.77 57.87 7.91
CA TRP A 127 -19.49 57.70 7.24
C TRP A 127 -19.46 58.46 5.92
N VAL A 128 -18.33 59.07 5.62
CA VAL A 128 -18.06 59.66 4.31
C VAL A 128 -16.85 58.96 3.72
N LEU A 129 -17.02 58.39 2.54
CA LEU A 129 -15.95 57.81 1.74
C LEU A 129 -15.50 58.85 0.71
N GLU A 130 -14.19 59.07 0.58
CA GLU A 130 -13.59 60.04 -0.35
C GLU A 130 -12.47 59.34 -1.16
N ALA A 131 -12.75 59.09 -2.44
CA ALA A 131 -11.81 58.53 -3.41
C ALA A 131 -10.72 59.56 -3.79
N PRO A 132 -9.57 59.10 -4.31
CA PRO A 132 -8.65 59.94 -5.07
C PRO A 132 -9.36 60.70 -6.21
N SER A 133 -8.81 61.87 -6.57
CA SER A 133 -9.36 62.69 -7.65
C SER A 133 -9.41 61.94 -8.98
N ALA A 134 -10.52 62.06 -9.71
CA ALA A 134 -10.83 61.37 -10.98
C ALA A 134 -11.03 59.84 -10.88
N GLN A 135 -11.23 59.32 -9.66
CA GLN A 135 -11.73 57.96 -9.43
C GLN A 135 -13.19 57.98 -8.98
N ARG A 136 -13.92 56.91 -9.30
CA ARG A 136 -15.26 56.63 -8.79
C ARG A 136 -15.19 55.56 -7.72
N LEU A 137 -16.25 55.44 -6.94
CA LEU A 137 -16.42 54.40 -5.93
C LEU A 137 -17.43 53.34 -6.36
N HIS A 138 -17.08 52.08 -6.08
CA HIS A 138 -17.98 50.92 -6.03
C HIS A 138 -18.17 50.50 -4.57
N LEU A 139 -19.40 50.16 -4.21
CA LEU A 139 -19.80 49.66 -2.89
C LEU A 139 -20.50 48.31 -3.02
N HIS A 140 -19.93 47.27 -2.45
CA HIS A 140 -20.51 45.92 -2.44
C HIS A 140 -21.04 45.55 -1.05
N PHE A 141 -22.21 44.90 -1.00
CA PHE A 141 -22.90 44.50 0.23
C PHE A 141 -22.48 43.10 0.70
N GLU A 142 -21.52 42.99 1.63
CA GLU A 142 -21.13 41.67 2.18
C GLU A 142 -22.18 41.09 3.14
N LYS A 143 -22.81 41.96 3.94
CA LYS A 143 -23.91 41.66 4.86
C LYS A 143 -24.66 42.93 5.22
N VAL A 144 -25.98 42.91 5.09
CA VAL A 144 -26.88 43.85 5.78
C VAL A 144 -27.92 43.02 6.49
N SER A 145 -28.08 43.23 7.79
CA SER A 145 -29.14 42.66 8.59
C SER A 145 -29.42 43.62 9.73
N LEU A 146 -30.56 44.31 9.61
CA LEU A 146 -31.10 45.25 10.58
C LEU A 146 -32.16 44.54 11.43
N ALA A 147 -32.68 45.19 12.46
CA ALA A 147 -33.83 44.69 13.21
C ALA A 147 -35.10 44.82 12.34
N GLU A 148 -36.10 43.97 12.61
CA GLU A 148 -37.41 44.11 12.00
C GLU A 148 -38.11 45.34 12.59
N ASP A 149 -38.56 46.23 11.70
CA ASP A 149 -39.12 47.57 11.98
C ASP A 149 -38.14 48.58 12.62
N ASP A 150 -38.21 49.84 12.14
CA ASP A 150 -37.53 51.06 12.65
C ASP A 150 -35.99 51.24 12.51
N ASP A 151 -35.19 50.22 12.17
CA ASP A 151 -33.75 50.38 11.85
C ASP A 151 -33.49 50.65 10.36
N ARG A 152 -32.66 51.65 10.02
CA ARG A 152 -32.47 52.12 8.61
C ARG A 152 -31.01 52.32 8.21
N LEU A 153 -30.67 51.83 7.01
CA LEU A 153 -29.41 52.10 6.30
C LEU A 153 -29.71 52.89 5.01
N ILE A 154 -29.07 54.05 4.87
CA ILE A 154 -29.17 54.91 3.67
C ILE A 154 -27.77 55.15 3.10
N ILE A 155 -27.63 55.03 1.78
CA ILE A 155 -26.41 55.34 1.04
C ILE A 155 -26.75 56.39 0.00
N ARG A 156 -25.98 57.48 -0.04
CA ARG A 156 -26.17 58.63 -0.95
C ARG A 156 -24.92 58.87 -1.78
N ASP A 157 -25.11 59.20 -3.06
CA ASP A 157 -24.03 59.54 -3.99
C ASP A 157 -23.64 61.01 -3.83
N GLY A 158 -22.51 61.26 -3.16
CA GLY A 158 -22.11 62.58 -2.68
C GLY A 158 -21.49 62.55 -1.28
N ASN A 159 -21.27 63.73 -0.69
CA ASN A 159 -20.57 63.89 0.59
C ASN A 159 -21.41 64.61 1.68
N THR A 160 -22.70 64.83 1.44
CA THR A 160 -23.63 65.47 2.38
C THR A 160 -24.89 64.64 2.60
N ILE A 161 -25.61 64.93 3.69
CA ILE A 161 -26.91 64.31 3.98
C ILE A 161 -28.01 64.69 2.97
N ASP A 162 -27.84 65.83 2.27
CA ASP A 162 -28.74 66.31 1.21
C ASP A 162 -28.45 65.70 -0.17
N SER A 163 -27.41 64.85 -0.28
CA SER A 163 -27.04 64.17 -1.53
C SER A 163 -28.11 63.13 -1.92
N PRO A 164 -28.34 62.83 -3.21
CA PRO A 164 -29.38 61.90 -3.63
C PRO A 164 -29.13 60.48 -3.09
N PRO A 165 -30.15 59.81 -2.52
CA PRO A 165 -30.03 58.41 -2.11
C PRO A 165 -29.91 57.50 -3.33
N VAL A 166 -28.98 56.56 -3.27
CA VAL A 166 -28.81 55.45 -4.23
C VAL A 166 -29.24 54.10 -3.65
N TYR A 167 -29.33 54.00 -2.32
CA TYR A 167 -29.93 52.88 -1.62
C TYR A 167 -30.56 53.34 -0.31
N ASP A 168 -31.72 52.79 0.00
CA ASP A 168 -32.45 53.01 1.24
C ASP A 168 -33.16 51.71 1.63
N SER A 169 -32.84 51.18 2.81
CA SER A 169 -33.41 49.92 3.30
C SER A 169 -34.93 49.97 3.57
N TYR A 170 -35.56 51.15 3.53
CA TYR A 170 -37.02 51.30 3.61
C TYR A 170 -37.72 51.29 2.26
N GLU A 171 -37.01 51.67 1.18
CA GLU A 171 -37.58 51.69 -0.17
C GLU A 171 -37.25 50.40 -0.94
N VAL A 172 -36.19 49.68 -0.55
CA VAL A 172 -35.67 48.51 -1.28
C VAL A 172 -35.52 47.30 -0.34
N GLU A 173 -36.38 46.29 -0.55
CA GLU A 173 -36.42 45.04 0.23
C GLU A 173 -35.21 44.12 0.00
N TYR A 174 -34.59 44.19 -1.18
CA TYR A 174 -33.47 43.33 -1.59
C TYR A 174 -32.17 44.12 -1.77
N LEU A 175 -31.03 43.51 -1.42
CA LEU A 175 -29.71 44.12 -1.65
C LEU A 175 -29.31 43.99 -3.13
N PRO A 176 -28.90 45.06 -3.81
CA PRO A 176 -28.30 44.98 -5.15
C PRO A 176 -27.06 44.09 -5.16
N ILE A 177 -27.07 43.02 -5.98
CA ILE A 177 -25.98 42.04 -6.06
C ILE A 177 -24.71 42.67 -6.64
N GLU A 178 -24.87 43.43 -7.73
CA GLU A 178 -23.85 44.26 -8.39
C GLU A 178 -23.27 45.36 -7.48
N GLY A 179 -23.88 45.62 -6.31
CA GLY A 179 -23.53 46.72 -5.44
C GLY A 179 -24.06 48.07 -5.93
N LEU A 180 -23.33 49.15 -5.61
CA LEU A 180 -23.67 50.54 -5.95
C LEU A 180 -22.46 51.24 -6.57
N LEU A 181 -22.72 52.05 -7.60
CA LEU A 181 -21.72 52.91 -8.25
C LEU A 181 -22.01 54.38 -7.93
N SER A 182 -20.96 55.14 -7.62
CA SER A 182 -21.04 56.60 -7.45
C SER A 182 -20.79 57.31 -8.77
N THR A 183 -21.46 58.44 -9.00
CA THR A 183 -21.17 59.29 -10.17
C THR A 183 -19.91 60.14 -9.96
N GLY A 184 -19.54 60.40 -8.70
CA GLY A 184 -18.35 61.16 -8.31
C GLY A 184 -17.39 60.38 -7.40
N GLN A 185 -16.56 61.12 -6.67
CA GLN A 185 -15.53 60.56 -5.77
C GLN A 185 -16.03 60.26 -4.34
N HIS A 186 -17.35 60.30 -4.08
CA HIS A 186 -17.88 60.28 -2.71
C HIS A 186 -19.11 59.39 -2.52
N PHE A 187 -19.18 58.73 -1.37
CA PHE A 187 -20.41 58.18 -0.82
C PHE A 187 -20.63 58.69 0.62
N PHE A 188 -21.88 59.04 0.93
CA PHE A 188 -22.34 59.35 2.28
C PHE A 188 -23.23 58.20 2.78
N ILE A 189 -22.81 57.53 3.85
CA ILE A 189 -23.45 56.33 4.39
C ILE A 189 -23.97 56.66 5.80
N GLU A 190 -25.24 56.35 6.04
CA GLU A 190 -25.95 56.64 7.28
C GLU A 190 -26.62 55.37 7.82
N LEU A 191 -26.28 55.00 9.06
CA LEU A 191 -26.96 53.95 9.82
C LEU A 191 -27.62 54.59 11.04
N THR A 192 -28.94 54.50 11.12
CA THR A 192 -29.75 54.93 12.28
C THR A 192 -30.41 53.74 12.92
N THR A 193 -30.30 53.59 14.24
CA THR A 193 -30.93 52.50 14.99
C THR A 193 -31.84 52.98 16.11
N ASP A 194 -32.90 52.22 16.36
CA ASP A 194 -33.99 52.53 17.29
C ASP A 194 -33.62 52.28 18.77
N SER A 195 -34.59 52.36 19.68
CA SER A 195 -34.38 52.05 21.11
C SER A 195 -34.40 50.56 21.48
N SER A 196 -34.87 49.67 20.61
CA SER A 196 -35.38 48.33 20.92
C SER A 196 -35.30 47.34 19.75
N GLY A 197 -34.09 46.92 19.43
CA GLY A 197 -33.85 45.90 18.42
C GLY A 197 -32.34 45.83 18.20
N SER A 198 -31.84 44.68 17.77
CA SER A 198 -30.47 44.61 17.26
C SER A 198 -30.30 43.35 16.43
N SER A 199 -29.58 43.48 15.33
CA SER A 199 -29.13 42.36 14.51
C SER A 199 -27.62 42.48 14.27
N THR A 200 -27.06 41.59 13.45
CA THR A 200 -25.61 41.54 13.13
C THR A 200 -25.08 42.81 12.46
N GLY A 201 -25.95 43.60 11.83
CA GLY A 201 -25.63 44.93 11.33
C GLY A 201 -25.18 44.97 9.88
N VAL A 202 -24.22 45.86 9.61
CA VAL A 202 -23.84 46.28 8.28
C VAL A 202 -22.36 46.00 8.06
N ALA A 203 -22.04 45.35 6.94
CA ALA A 203 -20.70 45.18 6.42
C ALA A 203 -20.70 45.49 4.91
N LEU A 204 -19.95 46.52 4.53
CA LEU A 204 -19.81 46.97 3.15
C LEU A 204 -18.34 46.90 2.75
N ARG A 205 -18.05 46.36 1.56
CA ARG A 205 -16.75 46.49 0.90
C ARG A 205 -16.80 47.72 -0.01
N TYR A 206 -15.75 48.53 -0.03
CA TYR A 206 -15.63 49.67 -0.93
C TYR A 206 -14.34 49.60 -1.74
N GLN A 207 -14.40 50.15 -2.94
CA GLN A 207 -13.27 50.24 -3.86
C GLN A 207 -13.33 51.54 -4.66
N ALA A 208 -12.17 52.16 -4.86
CA ALA A 208 -11.99 53.22 -5.85
C ALA A 208 -11.41 52.63 -7.13
N TYR A 209 -11.97 53.02 -8.27
CA TYR A 209 -11.53 52.58 -9.60
C TYR A 209 -11.43 53.79 -10.55
N GLU A 210 -10.59 53.67 -11.57
CA GLU A 210 -10.34 54.76 -12.53
C GLU A 210 -11.50 54.93 -13.51
N GLN A 211 -11.86 56.18 -13.81
CA GLN A 211 -12.87 56.48 -14.80
C GLN A 211 -12.43 55.98 -16.20
N GLY A 212 -13.25 55.11 -16.81
CA GLY A 212 -12.93 54.47 -18.10
C GLY A 212 -12.54 52.99 -18.00
N HIS A 213 -12.55 52.41 -16.79
CA HIS A 213 -12.38 50.98 -16.53
C HIS A 213 -13.60 50.45 -15.76
N CYS A 214 -13.86 49.15 -15.83
CA CYS A 214 -14.82 48.51 -14.93
C CYS A 214 -14.22 48.36 -13.53
N TYR A 215 -15.07 48.25 -12.52
CA TYR A 215 -14.64 47.97 -11.14
C TYR A 215 -14.17 46.51 -11.00
N GLU A 216 -13.25 46.23 -10.06
CA GLU A 216 -12.78 44.87 -9.78
C GLU A 216 -13.94 43.98 -9.26
N PRO A 217 -14.27 42.86 -9.92
CA PRO A 217 -15.38 42.01 -9.48
C PRO A 217 -15.14 41.39 -8.11
N PHE A 218 -16.22 41.08 -7.38
CA PHE A 218 -16.12 40.43 -6.09
C PHE A 218 -17.06 39.22 -5.97
N VAL A 219 -16.47 38.06 -5.72
CA VAL A 219 -17.18 36.82 -5.36
C VAL A 219 -16.88 36.46 -3.90
N LYS A 220 -17.93 36.28 -3.09
CA LYS A 220 -17.83 35.86 -1.68
C LYS A 220 -17.71 34.33 -1.63
N TYR A 221 -16.65 33.80 -1.01
CA TYR A 221 -16.31 32.36 -0.98
C TYR A 221 -16.00 31.78 -2.37
N GLY A 222 -15.17 32.50 -3.12
CA GLY A 222 -14.67 32.08 -4.41
C GLY A 222 -13.48 32.93 -4.85
N ASN A 223 -13.01 32.67 -6.06
CA ASN A 223 -11.92 33.38 -6.69
C ASN A 223 -12.23 33.60 -8.18
N PHE A 224 -11.60 34.59 -8.79
CA PHE A 224 -11.77 34.89 -10.21
C PHE A 224 -10.43 34.98 -10.94
N THR A 225 -10.47 34.81 -12.25
CA THR A 225 -9.33 35.04 -13.14
C THR A 225 -9.72 36.10 -14.17
N SER A 226 -8.82 37.04 -14.43
CA SER A 226 -9.04 38.12 -15.40
C SER A 226 -8.06 38.01 -16.56
N SER A 227 -8.52 38.35 -17.75
CA SER A 227 -7.68 38.53 -18.94
C SER A 227 -6.76 39.76 -18.86
N ASP A 228 -7.16 40.81 -18.14
CA ASP A 228 -6.33 41.99 -17.84
C ASP A 228 -6.58 42.47 -16.38
N PRO A 229 -5.53 42.68 -15.56
CA PRO A 229 -5.68 43.12 -14.16
C PRO A 229 -6.07 44.59 -13.99
N THR A 230 -6.17 45.36 -15.08
CA THR A 230 -6.56 46.79 -15.07
C THR A 230 -8.03 47.02 -15.47
N PHE A 231 -8.74 45.95 -15.84
CA PHE A 231 -10.17 45.95 -16.21
C PHE A 231 -10.62 47.00 -17.27
N PRO A 232 -9.86 47.24 -18.36
CA PRO A 232 -10.34 48.05 -19.47
C PRO A 232 -11.51 47.40 -20.23
N ILE A 233 -12.17 48.18 -21.09
CA ILE A 233 -13.23 47.69 -21.99
C ILE A 233 -12.71 46.51 -22.83
N GLY A 234 -13.50 45.43 -22.90
CA GLY A 234 -13.14 44.15 -23.52
C GLY A 234 -12.42 43.17 -22.58
N THR A 235 -12.21 43.51 -21.31
CA THR A 235 -11.71 42.56 -20.31
C THR A 235 -12.78 41.52 -20.01
N VAL A 236 -12.42 40.24 -20.12
CA VAL A 236 -13.22 39.09 -19.69
C VAL A 236 -12.70 38.57 -18.34
N VAL A 237 -13.62 38.23 -17.44
CA VAL A 237 -13.38 37.66 -16.10
C VAL A 237 -14.17 36.35 -15.95
N GLU A 238 -13.52 35.30 -15.45
CA GLU A 238 -14.10 33.97 -15.19
C GLU A 238 -14.05 33.64 -13.68
N PHE A 239 -15.15 33.12 -13.14
CA PHE A 239 -15.34 32.87 -11.70
C PHE A 239 -15.30 31.39 -11.32
N THR A 240 -14.80 31.13 -10.11
CA THR A 240 -14.75 29.81 -9.47
C THR A 240 -15.14 29.92 -7.99
N CYS A 241 -15.83 28.92 -7.44
CA CYS A 241 -16.15 28.89 -6.01
C CYS A 241 -15.08 28.17 -5.19
N ASP A 242 -14.95 28.53 -3.91
CA ASP A 242 -14.12 27.80 -2.96
C ASP A 242 -14.68 26.37 -2.73
N PRO A 243 -13.84 25.38 -2.37
CA PRO A 243 -14.30 24.01 -2.14
C PRO A 243 -15.46 23.91 -1.14
N GLY A 244 -16.55 23.26 -1.56
CA GLY A 244 -17.79 23.12 -0.79
C GLY A 244 -18.82 24.25 -1.01
N TYR A 245 -18.51 25.24 -1.83
CA TYR A 245 -19.45 26.24 -2.33
C TYR A 245 -19.82 25.96 -3.79
N THR A 246 -21.05 26.27 -4.17
CA THR A 246 -21.58 26.09 -5.54
C THR A 246 -22.17 27.40 -6.06
N LEU A 247 -22.20 27.55 -7.39
CA LEU A 247 -22.74 28.72 -8.09
C LEU A 247 -24.27 28.62 -8.17
N GLU A 248 -25.02 29.50 -7.48
CA GLU A 248 -26.50 29.52 -7.56
C GLU A 248 -27.09 30.62 -8.44
N GLN A 249 -26.37 31.73 -8.64
CA GLN A 249 -26.88 32.96 -9.29
C GLN A 249 -25.73 33.67 -10.01
N GLY A 250 -26.05 34.54 -10.98
CA GLY A 250 -25.08 35.32 -11.78
C GLY A 250 -24.40 34.53 -12.89
N SER A 251 -23.48 35.18 -13.60
CA SER A 251 -22.76 34.56 -14.73
C SER A 251 -21.41 34.01 -14.31
N THR A 252 -20.99 32.89 -14.92
CA THR A 252 -19.65 32.33 -14.68
C THR A 252 -18.55 33.10 -15.40
N ILE A 253 -18.91 33.88 -16.43
CA ILE A 253 -18.01 34.69 -17.23
C ILE A 253 -18.68 36.04 -17.51
N ILE A 254 -18.00 37.15 -17.24
CA ILE A 254 -18.47 38.52 -17.52
C ILE A 254 -17.45 39.28 -18.37
N GLU A 255 -17.92 40.25 -19.14
CA GLU A 255 -17.12 41.12 -20.03
C GLU A 255 -17.39 42.60 -19.70
N CYS A 256 -16.31 43.39 -19.62
CA CYS A 256 -16.40 44.84 -19.43
C CYS A 256 -16.81 45.52 -20.74
N GLN A 257 -18.05 45.99 -20.82
CA GLN A 257 -18.66 46.58 -22.00
C GLN A 257 -18.94 48.08 -21.81
N ASP A 258 -19.44 48.73 -22.86
CA ASP A 258 -19.75 50.17 -23.00
C ASP A 258 -18.51 51.08 -23.14
N SER A 259 -18.48 51.84 -24.24
CA SER A 259 -17.39 52.78 -24.56
C SER A 259 -17.57 54.18 -23.98
N GLY A 260 -18.75 54.50 -23.45
CA GLY A 260 -19.10 55.79 -22.85
C GLY A 260 -19.09 55.76 -21.33
N ASP A 261 -19.59 54.69 -20.72
CA ASP A 261 -19.57 54.46 -19.27
C ASP A 261 -19.29 52.96 -18.98
N PRO A 262 -18.03 52.54 -18.84
CA PRO A 262 -17.69 51.11 -18.79
C PRO A 262 -18.31 50.37 -17.60
N GLN A 263 -19.06 49.31 -17.89
CA GLN A 263 -19.79 48.49 -16.93
C GLN A 263 -19.74 47.01 -17.34
N TRP A 264 -19.89 46.10 -16.38
CA TRP A 264 -19.98 44.66 -16.66
C TRP A 264 -21.29 44.33 -17.38
N ASN A 265 -21.23 43.46 -18.37
CA ASN A 265 -22.39 43.05 -19.17
C ASN A 265 -23.44 42.23 -18.40
N GLU A 266 -23.01 41.47 -17.39
CA GLU A 266 -23.79 40.58 -16.54
C GLU A 266 -23.25 40.63 -15.09
N THR A 267 -24.01 40.10 -14.14
CA THR A 267 -23.70 40.20 -12.70
C THR A 267 -22.74 39.10 -12.23
N GLU A 268 -21.90 39.40 -11.25
CA GLU A 268 -21.02 38.42 -10.60
C GLU A 268 -21.83 37.29 -9.95
N PRO A 269 -21.25 36.07 -9.86
CA PRO A 269 -21.98 34.94 -9.35
C PRO A 269 -21.92 34.80 -7.83
N ALA A 270 -22.99 34.25 -7.26
CA ALA A 270 -23.10 34.00 -5.82
C ALA A 270 -22.70 32.55 -5.48
N CYS A 271 -21.52 32.38 -4.87
CA CYS A 271 -21.07 31.11 -4.31
C CYS A 271 -21.74 30.85 -2.95
N ARG A 272 -22.44 29.73 -2.81
CA ARG A 272 -23.19 29.34 -1.60
C ARG A 272 -23.02 27.87 -1.25
N ALA A 273 -23.00 27.58 0.06
CA ALA A 273 -23.07 26.22 0.59
C ALA A 273 -24.53 25.74 0.53
N VAL A 274 -24.85 24.95 -0.50
CA VAL A 274 -26.23 24.50 -0.80
C VAL A 274 -26.69 23.33 0.07
N CYS A 275 -27.99 23.29 0.32
CA CYS A 275 -28.66 22.17 0.98
C CYS A 275 -28.95 21.08 -0.07
N SER A 276 -28.22 19.96 0.03
CA SER A 276 -28.25 18.82 -0.90
C SER A 276 -27.42 18.98 -2.18
N GLY A 277 -27.04 17.84 -2.77
CA GLY A 277 -26.28 17.76 -4.02
C GLY A 277 -25.71 16.36 -4.28
N GLU A 278 -25.21 16.11 -5.48
CA GLU A 278 -24.53 14.88 -5.86
C GLU A 278 -23.11 15.23 -6.30
N ILE A 279 -22.11 14.55 -5.73
CA ILE A 279 -20.70 14.90 -5.85
C ILE A 279 -19.93 13.68 -6.35
N THR A 280 -19.17 13.84 -7.43
CA THR A 280 -18.40 12.75 -8.09
C THR A 280 -16.89 12.99 -8.09
N ASP A 281 -16.43 14.03 -7.38
CA ASP A 281 -15.01 14.35 -7.25
C ASP A 281 -14.26 13.33 -6.38
N SER A 282 -12.97 13.13 -6.64
CA SER A 282 -12.12 12.27 -5.80
C SER A 282 -11.73 12.90 -4.45
N ALA A 283 -11.90 14.21 -4.28
CA ALA A 283 -11.77 14.87 -2.99
C ALA A 283 -12.53 16.21 -2.99
N GLY A 284 -13.02 16.61 -1.83
CA GLY A 284 -13.76 17.87 -1.70
C GLY A 284 -14.20 18.16 -0.27
N VAL A 285 -15.17 19.07 -0.15
CA VAL A 285 -15.68 19.54 1.14
C VAL A 285 -17.20 19.59 1.09
N VAL A 286 -17.86 19.03 2.10
CA VAL A 286 -19.29 19.23 2.36
C VAL A 286 -19.43 20.16 3.56
N LEU A 287 -20.14 21.28 3.33
CA LEU A 287 -20.41 22.31 4.31
C LEU A 287 -21.88 22.24 4.76
N SER A 288 -22.17 22.65 5.98
CA SER A 288 -23.56 22.88 6.38
C SER A 288 -24.20 24.01 5.55
N PRO A 289 -25.53 23.99 5.31
CA PRO A 289 -26.20 25.00 4.50
C PRO A 289 -25.90 26.42 4.99
N ASN A 290 -25.64 27.34 4.06
CA ASN A 290 -25.26 28.74 4.32
C ASN A 290 -23.93 28.98 5.08
N TRP A 291 -23.12 27.95 5.36
CA TRP A 291 -21.85 28.11 6.11
C TRP A 291 -20.99 29.26 5.56
N PRO A 292 -20.36 30.10 6.42
CA PRO A 292 -20.31 30.08 7.89
C PRO A 292 -21.50 30.78 8.58
N GLU A 293 -22.53 31.18 7.84
CA GLU A 293 -23.77 31.69 8.42
C GLU A 293 -24.61 30.52 8.96
N ALA A 294 -25.63 30.81 9.78
CA ALA A 294 -26.44 29.77 10.39
C ALA A 294 -27.30 29.02 9.35
N TYR A 295 -27.36 27.70 9.48
CA TYR A 295 -28.25 26.85 8.68
C TYR A 295 -29.73 27.09 9.06
N GLY A 296 -30.64 26.76 8.14
CA GLY A 296 -32.08 26.99 8.32
C GLY A 296 -32.73 25.99 9.28
N LYS A 297 -33.89 26.37 9.83
CA LYS A 297 -34.71 25.50 10.68
C LYS A 297 -35.63 24.62 9.83
N GLY A 298 -35.84 23.36 10.20
CA GLY A 298 -36.75 22.45 9.49
C GLY A 298 -36.25 21.99 8.11
N GLN A 299 -34.95 22.12 7.84
CA GLN A 299 -34.29 21.60 6.65
C GLN A 299 -34.00 20.10 6.76
N ASP A 300 -34.11 19.38 5.63
CA ASP A 300 -33.62 18.02 5.41
C ASP A 300 -32.74 18.05 4.16
N CYS A 301 -31.43 18.02 4.35
CA CYS A 301 -30.42 18.16 3.29
C CYS A 301 -29.70 16.83 3.06
N ILE A 302 -29.55 16.43 1.80
CA ILE A 302 -29.00 15.12 1.42
C ILE A 302 -27.87 15.31 0.40
N TRP A 303 -26.64 15.00 0.78
CA TRP A 303 -25.50 14.98 -0.15
C TRP A 303 -25.12 13.53 -0.46
N GLY A 304 -25.13 13.15 -1.73
CA GLY A 304 -24.55 11.90 -2.20
C GLY A 304 -23.13 12.12 -2.69
N ILE A 305 -22.18 11.29 -2.25
CA ILE A 305 -20.81 11.31 -2.74
C ILE A 305 -20.50 9.93 -3.34
N HIS A 306 -20.05 9.92 -4.59
CA HIS A 306 -19.70 8.73 -5.37
C HIS A 306 -18.24 8.86 -5.83
N VAL A 307 -17.42 7.83 -5.60
CA VAL A 307 -16.06 7.71 -6.16
C VAL A 307 -15.94 6.42 -7.00
N GLU A 308 -14.78 6.18 -7.61
CA GLU A 308 -14.54 4.97 -8.43
C GLU A 308 -14.88 3.66 -7.66
N GLU A 309 -15.48 2.68 -8.35
CA GLU A 309 -16.07 1.46 -7.74
C GLU A 309 -15.08 0.64 -6.88
N GLU A 310 -13.78 0.67 -7.22
CA GLU A 310 -12.72 -0.03 -6.48
C GLU A 310 -12.21 0.73 -5.23
N LYS A 311 -12.75 1.91 -4.93
CA LYS A 311 -12.27 2.81 -3.88
C LYS A 311 -13.21 2.84 -2.67
N ARG A 312 -12.81 3.62 -1.65
CA ARG A 312 -13.60 3.97 -0.46
C ARG A 312 -13.47 5.46 -0.21
N ILE A 313 -14.34 6.01 0.62
CA ILE A 313 -14.32 7.42 1.01
C ILE A 313 -13.88 7.53 2.48
N LEU A 314 -12.86 8.35 2.71
CA LEU A 314 -12.48 8.84 4.03
C LEU A 314 -13.18 10.17 4.27
N LEU A 315 -14.10 10.20 5.23
CA LEU A 315 -14.72 11.42 5.73
C LEU A 315 -13.92 11.93 6.94
N ASP A 316 -13.48 13.18 6.86
CA ASP A 316 -12.67 13.89 7.84
C ASP A 316 -13.47 15.08 8.39
N ILE A 317 -14.17 14.85 9.51
CA ILE A 317 -15.11 15.80 10.10
C ILE A 317 -14.31 16.80 10.94
N GLN A 318 -13.86 17.88 10.30
CA GLN A 318 -13.03 18.93 10.89
C GLN A 318 -13.77 19.69 12.00
N VAL A 319 -15.01 20.08 11.73
CA VAL A 319 -15.90 20.79 12.66
C VAL A 319 -17.27 20.13 12.64
N LEU A 320 -17.82 19.87 13.81
CA LEU A 320 -19.23 19.50 13.97
C LEU A 320 -19.78 20.21 15.22
N ASN A 321 -20.61 21.23 15.00
CA ASN A 321 -21.22 22.05 16.04
C ASN A 321 -22.66 22.39 15.64
N VAL A 322 -23.51 21.37 15.67
CA VAL A 322 -24.95 21.47 15.36
C VAL A 322 -25.79 21.52 16.63
N GLY A 323 -27.06 21.87 16.51
CA GLY A 323 -28.02 21.86 17.62
C GLY A 323 -28.17 20.46 18.24
N LYS A 324 -28.62 20.39 19.48
CA LYS A 324 -28.81 19.10 20.19
C LYS A 324 -30.01 18.29 19.66
N SER A 325 -30.96 18.97 19.04
CA SER A 325 -32.12 18.38 18.35
C SER A 325 -31.85 18.11 16.86
N ASP A 326 -30.78 18.68 16.31
CA ASP A 326 -30.41 18.56 14.90
C ASP A 326 -29.52 17.32 14.72
N ILE A 327 -29.69 16.61 13.60
CA ILE A 327 -29.16 15.27 13.38
C ILE A 327 -28.39 15.21 12.07
N LEU A 328 -27.10 14.84 12.15
CA LEU A 328 -26.26 14.50 11.00
C LEU A 328 -26.05 12.97 10.97
N THR A 329 -26.44 12.32 9.87
CA THR A 329 -26.38 10.87 9.68
C THR A 329 -25.55 10.53 8.43
N PHE A 330 -24.72 9.50 8.53
CA PHE A 330 -23.88 9.00 7.45
C PHE A 330 -24.29 7.57 7.09
N TYR A 331 -24.54 7.30 5.81
CA TYR A 331 -25.00 6.01 5.27
C TYR A 331 -23.99 5.43 4.28
N ASP A 332 -23.52 4.21 4.51
CA ASP A 332 -22.53 3.47 3.72
C ASP A 332 -23.20 2.80 2.50
N GLY A 333 -23.37 3.57 1.43
CA GLY A 333 -24.09 3.19 0.21
C GLY A 333 -24.69 4.40 -0.52
N ASP A 334 -25.47 4.11 -1.55
CA ASP A 334 -26.07 5.03 -2.53
C ASP A 334 -27.48 5.56 -2.13
N ASP A 335 -28.08 5.02 -1.06
CA ASP A 335 -29.44 5.36 -0.63
C ASP A 335 -29.58 5.43 0.91
N LEU A 336 -30.61 6.13 1.38
CA LEU A 336 -30.97 6.27 2.80
C LEU A 336 -31.38 4.95 3.48
N THR A 337 -31.58 3.86 2.71
CA THR A 337 -31.78 2.51 3.24
C THR A 337 -30.48 1.77 3.58
N ALA A 338 -29.33 2.34 3.22
CA ALA A 338 -28.02 1.72 3.44
C ALA A 338 -27.58 1.71 4.92
N ARG A 339 -26.41 1.11 5.19
CA ARG A 339 -25.94 0.91 6.56
C ARG A 339 -25.48 2.24 7.18
N VAL A 340 -26.11 2.65 8.28
CA VAL A 340 -25.66 3.83 9.05
C VAL A 340 -24.26 3.59 9.64
N LEU A 341 -23.29 4.44 9.27
CA LEU A 341 -21.93 4.48 9.84
C LEU A 341 -21.92 5.18 11.19
N GLY A 342 -22.69 6.27 11.32
CA GLY A 342 -22.81 7.05 12.53
C GLY A 342 -23.92 8.08 12.43
N ARG A 343 -24.41 8.51 13.60
CA ARG A 343 -25.42 9.56 13.74
C ARG A 343 -25.05 10.47 14.90
N TYR A 344 -24.94 11.76 14.63
CA TYR A 344 -24.30 12.73 15.52
C TYR A 344 -25.19 13.96 15.72
N THR A 345 -25.19 14.50 16.95
CA THR A 345 -25.93 15.71 17.35
C THR A 345 -25.08 16.54 18.31
N GLY A 346 -25.30 17.85 18.42
CA GLY A 346 -24.47 18.70 19.28
C GLY A 346 -23.03 18.91 18.78
N THR A 347 -22.17 19.38 19.68
CA THR A 347 -20.76 19.68 19.41
C THR A 347 -19.85 18.46 19.59
N HIS A 348 -19.01 18.17 18.60
CA HIS A 348 -17.97 17.14 18.63
C HIS A 348 -16.59 17.73 18.27
N ASN A 349 -15.53 17.11 18.81
CA ASN A 349 -14.15 17.37 18.37
C ASN A 349 -13.89 16.66 17.03
N HIS A 350 -12.86 17.10 16.29
CA HIS A 350 -12.37 16.48 15.05
C HIS A 350 -12.28 14.93 15.12
N PHE A 351 -12.90 14.25 14.16
CA PHE A 351 -12.86 12.79 14.02
C PHE A 351 -12.96 12.34 12.55
N LYS A 352 -12.72 11.05 12.29
CA LYS A 352 -12.73 10.45 10.95
C LYS A 352 -13.67 9.24 10.87
N ILE A 353 -14.28 9.04 9.70
CA ILE A 353 -15.08 7.87 9.35
C ILE A 353 -14.53 7.30 8.02
N TYR A 354 -14.46 5.99 7.90
CA TYR A 354 -14.19 5.30 6.63
C TYR A 354 -15.46 4.57 6.18
N THR A 355 -15.84 4.72 4.92
CA THR A 355 -16.89 3.89 4.29
C THR A 355 -16.36 2.47 4.04
N SER A 356 -17.26 1.53 3.75
CA SER A 356 -16.89 0.23 3.18
C SER A 356 -17.11 0.15 1.66
N MET A 357 -17.98 1.02 1.12
CA MET A 357 -18.33 1.17 -0.30
C MET A 357 -17.73 2.44 -0.93
N ALA A 358 -17.86 2.57 -2.25
CA ALA A 358 -17.50 3.78 -3.02
C ALA A 358 -18.56 4.90 -2.92
N ASP A 359 -19.74 4.59 -2.38
CA ASP A 359 -20.86 5.52 -2.21
C ASP A 359 -21.08 5.87 -0.73
N VAL A 360 -21.44 7.12 -0.46
CA VAL A 360 -21.92 7.54 0.86
C VAL A 360 -22.97 8.63 0.76
N ILE A 361 -24.10 8.44 1.45
CA ILE A 361 -25.10 9.50 1.65
C ILE A 361 -24.89 10.17 3.01
N ILE A 362 -24.83 11.49 2.99
CA ILE A 362 -24.79 12.36 4.17
C ILE A 362 -26.15 13.06 4.28
N GLN A 363 -26.89 12.80 5.35
CA GLN A 363 -28.18 13.45 5.61
C GLN A 363 -28.10 14.36 6.84
N PHE A 364 -28.55 15.61 6.70
CA PHE A 364 -28.66 16.58 7.78
C PHE A 364 -30.10 17.05 7.97
N GLN A 365 -30.68 16.71 9.12
CA GLN A 365 -32.04 17.06 9.51
C GLN A 365 -32.03 18.05 10.67
N THR A 366 -32.75 19.15 10.55
CA THR A 366 -32.81 20.23 11.56
C THR A 366 -34.21 20.35 12.13
N ASP A 367 -34.32 20.55 13.44
CA ASP A 367 -35.60 20.68 14.13
C ASP A 367 -36.21 22.09 13.91
N PRO A 368 -37.48 22.22 13.49
CA PRO A 368 -38.15 23.52 13.38
C PRO A 368 -38.16 24.33 14.69
N GLY A 369 -38.13 23.65 15.84
CA GLY A 369 -38.03 24.27 17.17
C GLY A 369 -36.62 24.68 17.60
N SER A 370 -35.59 24.33 16.82
CA SER A 370 -34.18 24.60 17.15
C SER A 370 -33.87 26.10 17.16
N ASN A 371 -33.02 26.54 18.08
CA ASN A 371 -32.56 27.93 18.20
C ASN A 371 -31.06 28.00 17.92
N VAL A 372 -30.74 27.97 16.62
CA VAL A 372 -29.38 28.10 16.08
C VAL A 372 -29.16 29.57 15.74
N PHE A 373 -28.25 30.23 16.45
CA PHE A 373 -28.09 31.69 16.40
C PHE A 373 -26.62 32.13 16.42
N GLY A 374 -25.69 31.29 15.96
CA GLY A 374 -24.27 31.64 15.91
C GLY A 374 -23.66 31.52 14.52
N TYR A 375 -22.87 32.52 14.16
CA TYR A 375 -21.85 32.42 13.11
C TYR A 375 -20.90 31.25 13.43
N GLN A 376 -20.48 30.50 12.42
CA GLN A 376 -19.66 29.28 12.54
C GLN A 376 -20.31 28.15 13.38
N GLN A 377 -21.63 28.04 13.37
CA GLN A 377 -22.38 26.87 13.86
C GLN A 377 -22.89 26.06 12.67
N GLY A 378 -22.66 24.74 12.69
CA GLY A 378 -22.76 23.89 11.50
C GLY A 378 -21.67 22.83 11.46
N PHE A 379 -21.26 22.42 10.25
CA PHE A 379 -20.20 21.42 10.06
C PHE A 379 -19.33 21.70 8.83
N ILE A 380 -18.10 21.18 8.89
CA ILE A 380 -17.15 21.09 7.78
C ILE A 380 -16.69 19.63 7.72
N ILE A 381 -16.94 18.96 6.60
CA ILE A 381 -16.57 17.57 6.35
C ILE A 381 -15.70 17.57 5.09
N ASN A 382 -14.41 17.34 5.25
CA ASN A 382 -13.55 17.09 4.08
C ASN A 382 -13.70 15.62 3.71
N PHE A 383 -13.78 15.30 2.42
CA PHE A 383 -13.81 13.92 1.97
C PHE A 383 -12.67 13.65 0.98
N PHE A 384 -12.15 12.42 1.02
CA PHE A 384 -11.07 11.97 0.17
C PHE A 384 -11.33 10.54 -0.28
N GLU A 385 -11.16 10.28 -1.57
CA GLU A 385 -10.97 8.95 -2.11
C GLU A 385 -9.74 8.32 -1.46
N VAL A 386 -9.91 7.10 -0.95
CA VAL A 386 -8.84 6.27 -0.41
C VAL A 386 -8.90 4.89 -1.07
N PRO A 387 -7.75 4.23 -1.29
CA PRO A 387 -7.75 2.85 -1.73
C PRO A 387 -8.53 1.99 -0.73
N ARG A 388 -9.17 0.94 -1.23
CA ARG A 388 -9.85 -0.05 -0.39
C ARG A 388 -8.83 -0.59 0.63
N ASN A 389 -9.02 -0.27 1.91
CA ASN A 389 -8.12 -0.68 3.02
C ASN A 389 -8.23 -2.20 3.33
N ASP A 390 -8.00 -3.01 2.31
CA ASP A 390 -8.00 -4.46 2.29
C ASP A 390 -6.57 -5.01 2.09
N THR A 391 -5.56 -4.13 2.23
CA THR A 391 -4.13 -4.41 2.04
C THR A 391 -3.43 -4.70 3.37
N CYS A 392 -2.68 -5.80 3.42
CA CYS A 392 -1.80 -6.13 4.54
C CYS A 392 -0.59 -5.18 4.60
N PRO A 393 0.01 -4.96 5.79
CA PRO A 393 1.21 -4.14 5.95
C PRO A 393 2.38 -4.62 5.07
N GLU A 394 3.17 -3.72 4.51
CA GLU A 394 4.33 -4.14 3.71
C GLU A 394 5.39 -4.85 4.58
N LEU A 395 5.86 -6.01 4.09
CA LEU A 395 6.95 -6.76 4.71
C LEU A 395 8.33 -6.28 4.22
N PRO A 396 9.33 -6.10 5.09
CA PRO A 396 10.69 -5.70 4.71
C PRO A 396 11.45 -6.80 3.96
N GLU A 397 12.54 -6.43 3.28
CA GLU A 397 13.48 -7.39 2.70
C GLU A 397 14.28 -8.13 3.78
N ILE A 398 14.66 -9.38 3.52
CA ILE A 398 15.42 -10.22 4.45
C ILE A 398 16.92 -10.28 4.07
N PRO A 399 17.86 -10.21 5.04
CA PRO A 399 19.28 -10.31 4.76
C PRO A 399 19.65 -11.65 4.12
N ASN A 400 20.46 -11.61 3.07
CA ASN A 400 20.88 -12.77 2.27
C ASN A 400 19.73 -13.53 1.57
N GLY A 401 18.61 -12.86 1.32
CA GLY A 401 17.50 -13.38 0.51
C GLY A 401 16.77 -12.30 -0.27
N TRP A 402 15.63 -12.68 -0.86
CA TRP A 402 14.74 -11.83 -1.64
C TRP A 402 13.28 -12.32 -1.52
N LYS A 403 12.32 -11.45 -1.83
CA LYS A 403 10.86 -11.74 -1.80
C LYS A 403 10.25 -11.66 -3.20
N THR A 404 9.21 -12.45 -3.44
CA THR A 404 8.30 -12.33 -4.60
C THR A 404 6.86 -12.30 -4.14
N THR A 405 6.05 -11.45 -4.78
CA THR A 405 4.61 -11.34 -4.50
C THR A 405 3.82 -11.98 -5.64
N SER A 406 2.67 -12.56 -5.31
CA SER A 406 1.73 -13.12 -6.31
C SER A 406 0.90 -12.05 -7.05
N GLN A 407 0.81 -10.85 -6.47
CA GLN A 407 0.07 -9.69 -6.99
C GLN A 407 0.89 -8.41 -6.71
N SER A 408 0.59 -7.32 -7.40
CA SER A 408 1.23 -6.00 -7.18
C SER A 408 0.74 -5.33 -5.88
N GLU A 409 -0.54 -5.49 -5.57
CA GLU A 409 -1.16 -4.97 -4.34
C GLU A 409 -1.21 -6.06 -3.27
N LEU A 410 -0.99 -5.70 -2.01
CA LEU A 410 -0.90 -6.65 -0.89
C LEU A 410 -2.27 -7.01 -0.30
N VAL A 411 -3.28 -7.20 -1.15
CA VAL A 411 -4.67 -7.46 -0.75
C VAL A 411 -4.88 -8.84 -0.12
N HIS A 412 -6.02 -9.05 0.54
CA HIS A 412 -6.46 -10.36 1.05
C HIS A 412 -6.21 -11.51 0.05
N GLY A 413 -5.58 -12.58 0.54
CA GLY A 413 -5.22 -13.75 -0.28
C GLY A 413 -3.91 -13.62 -1.05
N THR A 414 -3.26 -12.46 -1.04
CA THR A 414 -1.91 -12.30 -1.59
C THR A 414 -0.91 -13.15 -0.83
N VAL A 415 -0.11 -13.91 -1.58
CA VAL A 415 0.98 -14.74 -1.08
C VAL A 415 2.32 -14.09 -1.42
N VAL A 416 3.21 -14.02 -0.42
CA VAL A 416 4.60 -13.57 -0.51
C VAL A 416 5.52 -14.77 -0.29
N THR A 417 6.42 -15.02 -1.23
CA THR A 417 7.39 -16.13 -1.20
C THR A 417 8.78 -15.58 -0.95
N TYR A 418 9.48 -16.10 0.05
CA TYR A 418 10.86 -15.75 0.39
C TYR A 418 11.85 -16.80 -0.11
N GLN A 419 12.99 -16.37 -0.63
CA GLN A 419 14.05 -17.24 -1.12
C GLN A 419 15.42 -16.72 -0.69
N CYS A 420 16.32 -17.63 -0.32
CA CYS A 420 17.68 -17.28 0.12
C CYS A 420 18.70 -17.35 -1.03
N TYR A 421 19.75 -16.54 -0.95
CA TYR A 421 20.86 -16.60 -1.92
C TYR A 421 21.72 -17.87 -1.75
N PRO A 422 22.44 -18.32 -2.80
CA PRO A 422 23.19 -19.57 -2.78
C PRO A 422 24.21 -19.67 -1.63
N GLY A 423 24.09 -20.72 -0.80
CA GLY A 423 24.89 -20.93 0.41
C GLY A 423 24.11 -20.66 1.71
N TYR A 424 22.88 -20.16 1.60
CA TYR A 424 21.94 -19.99 2.70
C TYR A 424 20.69 -20.85 2.47
N GLU A 425 20.04 -21.23 3.57
CA GLU A 425 18.81 -22.02 3.63
C GLU A 425 17.79 -21.28 4.51
N ILE A 426 16.50 -21.44 4.20
CA ILE A 426 15.45 -20.66 4.86
C ILE A 426 15.06 -21.29 6.21
N ALA A 427 15.08 -20.47 7.26
CA ALA A 427 14.67 -20.81 8.61
C ALA A 427 13.43 -19.98 8.96
N GLY A 428 12.26 -20.63 8.93
CA GLY A 428 10.95 -20.02 9.11
C GLY A 428 9.94 -20.50 8.08
N ALA A 429 8.86 -19.75 7.89
CA ALA A 429 7.89 -20.00 6.83
C ALA A 429 8.38 -19.39 5.50
N GLU A 430 8.54 -20.20 4.46
CA GLU A 430 8.92 -19.72 3.11
C GLU A 430 7.82 -18.91 2.42
N LEU A 431 6.56 -19.08 2.86
CA LEU A 431 5.35 -18.52 2.29
C LEU A 431 4.56 -17.81 3.38
N LEU A 432 4.25 -16.53 3.19
CA LEU A 432 3.36 -15.75 4.05
C LEU A 432 2.14 -15.29 3.23
N MET A 433 0.94 -15.47 3.79
CA MET A 433 -0.33 -15.14 3.14
C MET A 433 -1.04 -14.01 3.89
N CYS A 434 -1.58 -13.05 3.17
CA CYS A 434 -2.42 -11.99 3.71
C CYS A 434 -3.80 -12.57 4.08
N GLN A 435 -4.11 -12.60 5.38
CA GLN A 435 -5.32 -13.20 5.94
C GLN A 435 -6.51 -12.23 5.93
N TRP A 436 -7.71 -12.74 6.23
CA TRP A 436 -8.97 -11.98 6.21
C TRP A 436 -9.06 -10.89 7.28
N ASP A 437 -8.18 -10.93 8.29
CA ASP A 437 -8.00 -9.91 9.33
C ASP A 437 -6.91 -8.87 8.99
N LEU A 438 -6.40 -8.89 7.76
CA LEU A 438 -5.32 -8.05 7.25
C LEU A 438 -3.98 -8.24 7.96
N THR A 439 -3.77 -9.41 8.57
CA THR A 439 -2.48 -9.84 9.12
C THR A 439 -1.79 -10.86 8.22
N TRP A 440 -0.46 -10.97 8.35
CA TRP A 440 0.29 -12.05 7.70
C TRP A 440 0.18 -13.34 8.49
N SER A 441 0.13 -14.47 7.79
CA SER A 441 -0.02 -15.82 8.36
C SER A 441 1.13 -16.31 9.27
N GLY A 442 2.16 -15.50 9.51
CA GLY A 442 3.32 -15.85 10.34
C GLY A 442 4.41 -14.78 10.35
N ASP A 443 5.43 -15.01 11.16
CA ASP A 443 6.61 -14.15 11.30
C ASP A 443 7.53 -14.20 10.07
N LEU A 444 8.38 -13.17 9.91
CA LEU A 444 9.39 -13.08 8.85
C LEU A 444 10.40 -14.23 8.93
N PRO A 445 10.68 -14.95 7.83
CA PRO A 445 11.74 -15.96 7.79
C PRO A 445 13.13 -15.33 7.78
N SER A 446 14.14 -16.14 8.12
CA SER A 446 15.55 -15.75 8.10
C SER A 446 16.38 -16.68 7.22
N CYS A 447 17.44 -16.18 6.59
CA CYS A 447 18.36 -16.98 5.79
C CYS A 447 19.58 -17.39 6.61
N GLU A 448 19.65 -18.64 7.03
CA GLU A 448 20.77 -19.21 7.79
C GLU A 448 21.82 -19.82 6.85
N ARG A 449 23.11 -19.69 7.19
CA ARG A 449 24.18 -20.19 6.32
C ARG A 449 24.33 -21.71 6.44
N VAL A 450 24.30 -22.42 5.31
CA VAL A 450 24.50 -23.88 5.25
C VAL A 450 25.95 -24.23 5.63
N THR A 451 26.13 -25.05 6.67
CA THR A 451 27.45 -25.40 7.23
C THR A 451 27.79 -26.89 7.18
N SER A 452 26.91 -27.70 6.60
CA SER A 452 27.05 -29.14 6.39
C SER A 452 26.91 -29.51 4.91
N CYS A 453 27.43 -30.68 4.53
CA CYS A 453 27.15 -31.28 3.23
C CYS A 453 25.91 -32.19 3.32
N SER A 454 25.12 -32.28 2.25
CA SER A 454 24.03 -33.29 2.11
C SER A 454 24.58 -34.73 2.25
N ASP A 455 23.76 -35.71 2.64
CA ASP A 455 24.22 -37.12 2.74
C ASP A 455 24.76 -37.60 1.37
N PRO A 456 26.01 -38.13 1.29
CA PRO A 456 26.60 -38.60 0.03
C PRO A 456 25.96 -39.88 -0.53
N GLY A 457 25.06 -40.52 0.23
CA GLY A 457 24.29 -41.69 -0.18
C GLY A 457 24.95 -43.02 0.17
N ASP A 458 24.17 -44.09 0.05
CA ASP A 458 24.59 -45.46 0.32
C ASP A 458 25.05 -46.18 -0.95
N VAL A 459 26.06 -47.04 -0.80
CA VAL A 459 26.67 -47.82 -1.89
C VAL A 459 26.33 -49.29 -1.66
N THR A 460 25.72 -49.93 -2.65
CA THR A 460 25.32 -51.34 -2.61
C THR A 460 26.53 -52.27 -2.42
N HIS A 461 26.34 -53.36 -1.68
CA HIS A 461 27.41 -54.30 -1.29
C HIS A 461 28.59 -53.61 -0.56
N SER A 462 28.27 -52.65 0.31
CA SER A 462 29.25 -51.93 1.11
C SER A 462 28.71 -51.50 2.47
N ARG A 463 29.63 -51.28 3.40
CA ARG A 463 29.44 -50.62 4.69
C ARG A 463 30.06 -49.22 4.65
N ARG A 464 29.29 -48.20 5.02
CA ARG A 464 29.81 -46.85 5.30
C ARG A 464 30.26 -46.70 6.75
N ILE A 465 31.31 -45.91 6.98
CA ILE A 465 31.84 -45.52 8.28
C ILE A 465 31.85 -43.99 8.31
N LEU A 466 31.11 -43.42 9.26
CA LEU A 466 30.83 -41.98 9.39
C LEU A 466 31.73 -41.37 10.48
N SER A 467 32.33 -40.21 10.24
CA SER A 467 32.98 -39.44 11.31
C SER A 467 31.99 -38.65 12.17
N ASN A 468 30.91 -38.15 11.56
CA ASN A 468 29.85 -37.39 12.22
C ASN A 468 28.54 -37.58 11.43
N ALA A 469 27.43 -37.82 12.13
CA ALA A 469 26.12 -38.07 11.52
C ALA A 469 25.45 -36.83 10.90
N LYS A 470 25.87 -35.60 11.26
CA LYS A 470 25.33 -34.34 10.72
C LYS A 470 26.17 -33.72 9.59
N PHE A 471 27.22 -34.40 9.15
CA PHE A 471 28.08 -33.97 8.04
C PHE A 471 28.57 -32.50 8.02
N PRO A 472 28.93 -31.85 9.16
CA PRO A 472 29.55 -30.52 9.12
C PRO A 472 30.85 -30.52 8.31
N VAL A 473 31.26 -29.37 7.79
CA VAL A 473 32.57 -29.18 7.13
C VAL A 473 33.70 -29.84 7.93
N GLY A 474 34.54 -30.62 7.24
CA GLY A 474 35.58 -31.46 7.83
C GLY A 474 35.17 -32.91 8.07
N SER A 475 33.88 -33.26 7.94
CA SER A 475 33.42 -34.65 8.08
C SER A 475 33.90 -35.55 6.95
N THR A 476 34.18 -36.82 7.28
CA THR A 476 34.64 -37.85 6.35
C THR A 476 33.71 -39.07 6.36
N VAL A 477 33.41 -39.62 5.19
CA VAL A 477 32.69 -40.89 5.03
C VAL A 477 33.60 -41.88 4.30
N ARG A 478 33.87 -43.02 4.94
CA ARG A 478 34.70 -44.11 4.39
C ARG A 478 33.82 -45.30 4.00
N TYR A 479 34.00 -45.81 2.79
CA TYR A 479 33.26 -46.98 2.29
C TYR A 479 34.16 -48.22 2.29
N VAL A 480 33.57 -49.37 2.62
CA VAL A 480 34.24 -50.68 2.66
C VAL A 480 33.32 -51.71 1.99
N CYS A 481 33.77 -52.36 0.93
CA CYS A 481 32.96 -53.35 0.21
C CYS A 481 32.81 -54.66 0.99
N ASP A 482 31.72 -55.37 0.72
CA ASP A 482 31.48 -56.73 1.21
C ASP A 482 32.38 -57.76 0.49
N LYS A 483 32.52 -58.96 1.07
CA LYS A 483 33.37 -60.02 0.51
C LYS A 483 32.94 -60.41 -0.91
N GLY A 484 33.92 -60.50 -1.83
CA GLY A 484 33.70 -60.78 -3.25
C GLY A 484 33.46 -59.54 -4.12
N TYR A 485 33.50 -58.34 -3.54
CA TYR A 485 33.40 -57.07 -4.24
C TYR A 485 34.63 -56.19 -4.00
N VAL A 486 35.12 -55.54 -5.06
CA VAL A 486 36.27 -54.64 -5.04
C VAL A 486 35.80 -53.18 -5.20
N LEU A 487 36.39 -52.27 -4.43
CA LEU A 487 36.01 -50.85 -4.44
C LEU A 487 36.62 -50.14 -5.64
N THR A 488 35.77 -49.48 -6.44
CA THR A 488 36.15 -48.64 -7.57
C THR A 488 35.78 -47.18 -7.28
N GLY A 489 36.79 -46.33 -7.07
CA GLY A 489 36.62 -44.92 -6.72
C GLY A 489 37.40 -44.53 -5.45
N SER A 490 37.14 -43.33 -4.91
CA SER A 490 37.76 -42.87 -3.67
C SER A 490 37.23 -43.66 -2.46
N THR A 491 38.12 -44.19 -1.62
CA THR A 491 37.74 -44.95 -0.42
C THR A 491 37.16 -44.07 0.69
N THR A 492 37.41 -42.76 0.65
CA THR A 492 37.02 -41.82 1.71
C THR A 492 36.72 -40.45 1.11
N VAL A 493 35.48 -40.00 1.26
CA VAL A 493 35.03 -38.67 0.82
C VAL A 493 34.97 -37.72 2.00
N THR A 494 35.37 -36.47 1.78
CA THR A 494 35.48 -35.41 2.80
C THR A 494 34.66 -34.18 2.41
N CYS A 495 33.86 -33.66 3.34
CA CYS A 495 33.08 -32.43 3.17
C CYS A 495 33.99 -31.21 3.36
N TYR A 496 34.14 -30.38 2.33
CA TYR A 496 34.93 -29.14 2.39
C TYR A 496 34.05 -27.91 2.13
N ASN A 497 34.41 -26.81 2.77
CA ASN A 497 33.72 -25.53 2.58
C ASN A 497 34.12 -24.89 1.24
N ARG A 498 33.20 -24.14 0.63
CA ARG A 498 33.47 -23.32 -0.55
C ARG A 498 33.40 -21.85 -0.17
N GLN A 499 34.21 -21.01 -0.83
CA GLN A 499 34.18 -19.57 -0.61
C GLN A 499 32.92 -18.91 -1.19
N ALA A 500 32.31 -19.54 -2.20
CA ALA A 500 30.99 -19.19 -2.73
C ALA A 500 30.14 -20.46 -2.90
N GLY A 501 28.92 -20.44 -2.34
CA GLY A 501 27.95 -21.53 -2.40
C GLY A 501 28.10 -22.62 -1.32
N VAL A 502 27.24 -23.64 -1.43
CA VAL A 502 27.05 -24.72 -0.44
C VAL A 502 28.31 -25.60 -0.27
N PRO A 503 28.64 -26.05 0.96
CA PRO A 503 29.68 -27.06 1.20
C PRO A 503 29.52 -28.30 0.32
N LYS A 504 30.63 -28.89 -0.13
CA LYS A 504 30.60 -30.02 -1.07
C LYS A 504 31.53 -31.16 -0.65
N TRP A 505 31.17 -32.38 -1.00
CA TRP A 505 32.07 -33.55 -0.95
C TRP A 505 33.21 -33.42 -1.97
N SER A 506 34.40 -33.89 -1.59
CA SER A 506 35.60 -34.00 -2.45
C SER A 506 35.32 -34.80 -3.72
N ASP A 507 34.70 -35.97 -3.56
CA ASP A 507 34.38 -36.89 -4.65
C ASP A 507 32.92 -37.38 -4.56
N ARG A 508 32.46 -38.05 -5.63
CA ARG A 508 31.21 -38.82 -5.62
C ARG A 508 31.40 -40.14 -4.86
N ALA A 509 30.31 -40.71 -4.35
CA ALA A 509 30.34 -42.02 -3.69
C ALA A 509 30.92 -43.11 -4.64
N PRO A 510 31.79 -44.01 -4.13
CA PRO A 510 32.43 -45.07 -4.93
C PRO A 510 31.44 -46.19 -5.29
N LYS A 511 31.90 -47.18 -6.08
CA LYS A 511 31.11 -48.38 -6.43
C LYS A 511 31.83 -49.65 -6.01
N CYS A 512 31.12 -50.59 -5.40
CA CYS A 512 31.60 -51.95 -5.17
C CYS A 512 31.20 -52.84 -6.34
N VAL A 513 32.17 -53.45 -7.02
CA VAL A 513 31.93 -54.29 -8.22
C VAL A 513 32.39 -55.73 -7.99
N PRO A 514 31.71 -56.75 -8.54
CA PRO A 514 32.10 -58.14 -8.35
C PRO A 514 33.51 -58.44 -8.88
N GLU A 515 34.27 -59.21 -8.12
CA GLU A 515 35.59 -59.72 -8.49
C GLU A 515 35.48 -60.76 -9.61
N LYS A 516 36.21 -60.58 -10.73
CA LYS A 516 36.15 -61.45 -11.92
C LYS A 516 37.47 -62.20 -12.12
N TYR A 517 37.37 -63.51 -12.33
CA TYR A 517 38.48 -64.42 -12.60
C TYR A 517 38.67 -64.64 -14.11
N GLU A 518 39.90 -64.93 -14.55
CA GLU A 518 40.20 -65.28 -15.94
C GLU A 518 39.87 -66.77 -16.24
N PRO A 519 39.34 -67.11 -17.43
CA PRO A 519 38.99 -68.48 -17.80
C PRO A 519 40.21 -69.34 -18.19
N CYS A 520 40.14 -70.65 -17.97
CA CYS A 520 41.18 -71.59 -18.41
C CYS A 520 41.17 -71.77 -19.95
N GLY A 521 42.36 -71.81 -20.57
CA GLY A 521 42.50 -72.16 -22.00
C GLY A 521 42.24 -73.66 -22.27
N ASN A 522 41.95 -74.01 -23.53
CA ASN A 522 41.67 -75.40 -23.92
C ASN A 522 42.84 -76.36 -23.59
N PRO A 523 42.59 -77.51 -22.94
CA PRO A 523 43.64 -78.45 -22.50
C PRO A 523 44.21 -79.34 -23.63
N GLY A 524 43.55 -79.42 -24.79
CA GLY A 524 43.94 -80.23 -25.94
C GLY A 524 43.26 -81.60 -26.03
N THR A 525 42.92 -82.02 -27.25
CA THR A 525 42.28 -83.32 -27.53
C THR A 525 43.33 -84.44 -27.63
N PRO A 526 43.18 -85.56 -26.90
CA PRO A 526 44.08 -86.71 -27.01
C PRO A 526 44.03 -87.39 -28.37
N GLU A 527 45.18 -87.85 -28.87
CA GLU A 527 45.27 -88.61 -30.12
C GLU A 527 44.48 -89.92 -30.03
N ASN A 528 43.68 -90.22 -31.06
CA ASN A 528 42.68 -91.30 -31.07
C ASN A 528 41.58 -91.19 -29.99
N GLY A 529 41.38 -89.99 -29.41
CA GLY A 529 40.28 -89.66 -28.49
C GLY A 529 39.44 -88.45 -28.92
N ARG A 530 38.42 -88.15 -28.12
CA ARG A 530 37.48 -87.01 -28.30
C ARG A 530 37.27 -86.31 -26.96
N GLN A 531 37.31 -84.97 -26.98
CA GLN A 531 36.96 -84.13 -25.83
C GLN A 531 35.53 -83.56 -25.96
N GLU A 532 34.78 -83.51 -24.86
CA GLU A 532 33.46 -82.88 -24.80
C GLU A 532 33.24 -82.13 -23.49
N PRO A 533 32.71 -80.88 -23.52
CA PRO A 533 32.51 -80.04 -24.70
C PRO A 533 33.83 -79.41 -25.18
N GLU A 534 34.03 -79.25 -26.49
CA GLU A 534 35.19 -78.55 -27.05
C GLU A 534 34.95 -77.04 -27.13
N ARG A 535 35.74 -76.24 -26.40
CA ARG A 535 35.67 -74.76 -26.33
C ARG A 535 37.06 -74.15 -26.32
N ARG A 536 37.24 -72.92 -26.83
CA ARG A 536 38.56 -72.24 -26.77
C ARG A 536 39.00 -71.86 -25.35
N ALA A 537 38.04 -71.51 -24.50
CA ALA A 537 38.24 -71.17 -23.11
C ALA A 537 37.06 -71.69 -22.26
N TYR A 538 37.33 -71.97 -20.99
CA TYR A 538 36.43 -72.61 -20.05
C TYR A 538 36.32 -71.76 -18.78
N GLN A 539 35.10 -71.52 -18.32
CA GLN A 539 34.87 -70.70 -17.14
C GLN A 539 35.33 -71.45 -15.87
N PRO A 540 35.74 -70.75 -14.80
CA PRO A 540 36.06 -71.40 -13.54
C PRO A 540 34.87 -72.24 -13.04
N GLY A 541 35.09 -73.54 -12.85
CA GLY A 541 34.07 -74.54 -12.54
C GLY A 541 33.65 -75.46 -13.71
N ASP A 542 33.93 -75.08 -14.97
CA ASP A 542 33.66 -75.93 -16.15
C ASP A 542 34.48 -77.24 -16.08
N ALA A 543 33.88 -78.33 -16.57
CA ALA A 543 34.50 -79.65 -16.66
C ALA A 543 34.58 -80.14 -18.11
N VAL A 544 35.70 -80.76 -18.49
CA VAL A 544 35.93 -81.35 -19.82
C VAL A 544 36.10 -82.85 -19.67
N ARG A 545 35.30 -83.63 -20.42
CA ARG A 545 35.33 -85.09 -20.41
C ARG A 545 36.06 -85.61 -21.64
N PHE A 546 36.83 -86.68 -21.46
CA PHE A 546 37.56 -87.35 -22.55
C PHE A 546 37.06 -88.77 -22.77
N SER A 547 37.11 -89.23 -24.01
CA SER A 547 36.74 -90.57 -24.44
C SER A 547 37.71 -91.08 -25.51
N CYS A 548 37.95 -92.39 -25.57
CA CYS A 548 38.81 -93.00 -26.58
C CYS A 548 37.98 -93.67 -27.69
N SER A 549 38.55 -93.73 -28.90
CA SER A 549 37.98 -94.47 -30.03
C SER A 549 38.01 -95.99 -29.80
N SER A 550 37.16 -96.72 -30.53
CA SER A 550 36.99 -98.17 -30.34
C SER A 550 38.32 -98.93 -30.50
N GLY A 551 38.59 -99.85 -29.57
CA GLY A 551 39.86 -100.59 -29.48
C GLY A 551 40.92 -99.96 -28.57
N TYR A 552 40.73 -98.71 -28.10
CA TYR A 552 41.66 -98.00 -27.21
C TYR A 552 41.08 -97.79 -25.80
N MET A 553 41.91 -97.99 -24.77
CA MET A 553 41.61 -97.70 -23.36
C MET A 553 42.18 -96.33 -22.95
N LEU A 554 41.44 -95.61 -22.12
CA LEU A 554 41.79 -94.28 -21.62
C LEU A 554 42.69 -94.37 -20.38
N MET A 555 43.90 -93.83 -20.48
CA MET A 555 44.89 -93.77 -19.40
C MET A 555 44.96 -92.34 -18.85
N GLY A 556 44.44 -92.15 -17.64
CA GLY A 556 44.38 -90.85 -16.97
C GLY A 556 42.98 -90.54 -16.44
N GLU A 557 42.77 -89.32 -15.98
CA GLU A 557 41.48 -88.90 -15.44
C GLU A 557 40.49 -88.60 -16.58
N HIS A 558 39.35 -89.28 -16.59
CA HIS A 558 38.37 -89.17 -17.69
C HIS A 558 37.61 -87.82 -17.73
N SER A 559 37.81 -86.96 -16.73
CA SER A 559 37.19 -85.63 -16.63
C SER A 559 38.05 -84.69 -15.79
N ILE A 560 38.39 -83.50 -16.31
CA ILE A 560 39.19 -82.47 -15.60
C ILE A 560 38.40 -81.17 -15.46
N LYS A 561 38.70 -80.36 -14.43
CA LYS A 561 37.95 -79.12 -14.11
C LYS A 561 38.84 -77.88 -14.11
N CYS A 562 38.30 -76.75 -14.56
CA CYS A 562 38.96 -75.45 -14.41
C CYS A 562 38.78 -74.92 -12.98
N ILE A 563 39.87 -74.79 -12.22
CA ILE A 563 39.85 -74.30 -10.83
C ILE A 563 40.07 -72.77 -10.85
N PRO A 564 39.22 -71.97 -10.17
CA PRO A 564 39.38 -70.51 -10.11
C PRO A 564 40.74 -70.09 -9.53
N GLY A 565 41.41 -69.15 -10.18
CA GLY A 565 42.67 -68.59 -9.71
C GLY A 565 43.14 -67.38 -10.52
N HIS A 566 44.34 -66.89 -10.22
CA HIS A 566 45.02 -65.81 -10.94
C HIS A 566 46.42 -66.28 -11.39
N PRO A 567 46.55 -66.96 -12.55
CA PRO A 567 45.49 -67.39 -13.47
C PRO A 567 44.77 -68.68 -13.00
N SER A 568 43.56 -68.94 -13.53
CA SER A 568 42.84 -70.20 -13.31
C SER A 568 43.55 -71.38 -13.97
N GLN A 569 43.57 -72.54 -13.32
CA GLN A 569 44.35 -73.71 -13.75
C GLN A 569 43.49 -74.99 -13.81
N TRP A 570 43.88 -75.93 -14.66
CA TRP A 570 43.23 -77.24 -14.75
C TRP A 570 43.56 -78.13 -13.54
N SER A 571 42.57 -78.89 -13.06
CA SER A 571 42.70 -79.79 -11.92
C SER A 571 43.69 -80.94 -12.13
N SER A 572 43.93 -81.31 -13.39
CA SER A 572 44.81 -82.42 -13.80
C SER A 572 45.18 -82.26 -15.28
N SER A 573 46.18 -83.01 -15.75
CA SER A 573 46.62 -83.05 -17.15
C SER A 573 45.70 -83.93 -18.02
N PRO A 574 45.56 -83.65 -19.33
CA PRO A 574 44.70 -84.44 -20.23
C PRO A 574 45.17 -85.92 -20.36
N PRO A 575 44.25 -86.89 -20.51
CA PRO A 575 44.55 -88.32 -20.58
C PRO A 575 45.02 -88.79 -21.97
N ILE A 576 45.46 -90.06 -22.08
CA ILE A 576 46.03 -90.65 -23.31
C ILE A 576 45.35 -91.98 -23.67
N CYS A 577 45.08 -92.25 -24.96
CA CYS A 577 44.44 -93.47 -25.45
C CYS A 577 45.47 -94.55 -25.91
N LYS A 578 45.32 -95.82 -25.52
CA LYS A 578 46.21 -96.95 -25.94
C LYS A 578 45.45 -98.24 -26.28
N ALA A 579 45.88 -98.99 -27.31
CA ALA A 579 45.19 -100.15 -27.85
C ALA A 579 45.17 -101.40 -26.93
N SER A 580 44.13 -102.25 -27.06
CA SER A 580 43.92 -103.46 -26.23
C SER A 580 43.86 -104.76 -27.07
N TYR A 581 44.42 -105.87 -26.55
CA TYR A 581 44.55 -107.15 -27.27
C TYR A 581 44.20 -108.39 -26.41
N LYS A 582 43.06 -109.05 -26.69
CA LYS A 582 42.85 -110.53 -26.68
C LYS A 582 41.37 -110.92 -26.83
N GLU A 583 41.11 -111.95 -27.63
CA GLU A 583 39.81 -112.65 -27.81
C GLU A 583 39.97 -114.17 -27.58
N PHE A 584 38.87 -114.94 -27.74
CA PHE A 584 38.72 -116.41 -27.71
C PHE A 584 38.75 -117.08 -26.31
N TYR A 585 37.84 -118.00 -25.93
CA TYR A 585 36.90 -118.84 -26.70
C TYR A 585 35.47 -118.94 -26.09
N SER A 586 34.46 -118.78 -26.97
CA SER A 586 33.20 -119.58 -27.12
C SER A 586 32.07 -119.68 -26.08
N ASN A 587 30.86 -119.81 -26.66
CA ASN A 587 29.62 -120.49 -26.21
C ASN A 587 28.80 -119.79 -25.12
N GLN A 588 27.46 -119.80 -25.09
CA GLN A 588 26.31 -120.06 -26.00
C GLN A 588 25.13 -120.25 -25.02
N GLY A 589 23.92 -119.76 -25.33
CA GLY A 589 22.75 -119.84 -24.42
C GLY A 589 22.11 -118.48 -24.20
N VAL A 590 21.11 -117.98 -24.95
CA VAL A 590 19.75 -118.48 -25.28
C VAL A 590 18.67 -117.96 -24.31
N GLU A 591 17.94 -116.94 -24.80
CA GLU A 591 16.48 -116.65 -24.66
C GLU A 591 15.81 -116.20 -23.33
N ALA A 592 14.55 -115.75 -23.53
CA ALA A 592 13.50 -115.28 -22.60
C ALA A 592 13.71 -113.87 -21.98
N VAL A 593 12.98 -112.79 -22.30
CA VAL A 593 11.57 -112.54 -22.73
C VAL A 593 10.51 -112.67 -21.63
N GLU A 594 10.10 -111.53 -21.06
CA GLU A 594 8.69 -111.09 -20.89
C GLU A 594 8.70 -109.56 -20.64
N LYS A 595 8.05 -108.67 -21.43
CA LYS A 595 6.60 -108.30 -21.48
C LYS A 595 6.03 -107.95 -20.09
N ALA A 596 5.13 -106.99 -19.87
CA ALA A 596 4.57 -105.85 -20.64
C ALA A 596 4.02 -104.84 -19.57
N ALA A 597 3.36 -103.71 -19.82
CA ALA A 597 2.76 -103.05 -21.00
C ALA A 597 2.90 -101.50 -20.82
N ALA A 598 2.23 -100.56 -21.50
CA ALA A 598 1.16 -100.59 -22.51
C ALA A 598 1.32 -99.43 -23.52
N SER A 599 0.78 -99.63 -24.73
CA SER A 599 0.78 -98.66 -25.83
C SER A 599 -0.53 -97.85 -25.89
N GLY A 600 -0.43 -96.54 -26.14
CA GLY A 600 -1.50 -95.64 -26.56
C GLY A 600 -0.87 -94.43 -27.25
N ILE A 601 -1.40 -94.02 -28.41
CA ILE A 601 -0.66 -93.21 -29.41
C ILE A 601 -1.21 -91.74 -29.50
N PRO A 602 -0.93 -90.90 -30.53
CA PRO A 602 -0.62 -89.46 -30.38
C PRO A 602 -1.91 -88.57 -30.39
N VAL A 603 -1.94 -87.22 -30.46
CA VAL A 603 -1.18 -86.25 -31.27
C VAL A 603 -1.28 -84.83 -30.68
N GLU A 604 -0.16 -84.10 -30.72
CA GLU A 604 0.02 -82.65 -30.99
C GLU A 604 -1.09 -81.63 -30.67
N GLY A 605 -0.74 -80.57 -29.92
CA GLY A 605 -1.64 -79.44 -29.65
C GLY A 605 -0.92 -78.22 -29.07
N ALA A 606 -0.68 -77.21 -29.91
CA ALA A 606 -0.16 -75.90 -29.49
C ALA A 606 -1.28 -74.99 -28.94
N HIS A 607 -0.88 -73.86 -28.35
CA HIS A 607 -1.69 -72.69 -27.93
C HIS A 607 -2.45 -72.79 -26.57
N ILE A 608 -1.80 -72.30 -25.51
CA ILE A 608 -2.47 -71.75 -24.32
C ILE A 608 -2.09 -70.27 -24.18
N LEU A 609 -2.89 -69.39 -24.80
CA LEU A 609 -2.80 -67.92 -24.59
C LEU A 609 -4.15 -67.18 -24.76
N LEU A 610 -5.26 -67.90 -24.99
CA LEU A 610 -6.56 -67.32 -25.37
C LEU A 610 -7.68 -67.45 -24.31
N ALA A 611 -7.44 -68.14 -23.19
CA ALA A 611 -8.49 -68.45 -22.22
C ALA A 611 -8.74 -67.38 -21.13
N VAL A 612 -7.91 -66.33 -21.03
CA VAL A 612 -8.00 -65.32 -19.94
C VAL A 612 -8.29 -63.90 -20.47
N PHE A 613 -7.76 -63.52 -21.63
CA PHE A 613 -7.87 -62.13 -22.12
C PHE A 613 -9.22 -61.78 -22.76
N VAL A 614 -9.89 -62.75 -23.39
CA VAL A 614 -11.18 -62.52 -24.09
C VAL A 614 -12.30 -62.04 -23.14
N PRO A 615 -12.58 -62.67 -21.97
CA PRO A 615 -13.64 -62.19 -21.08
C PRO A 615 -13.34 -60.82 -20.44
N VAL A 616 -12.06 -60.50 -20.17
CA VAL A 616 -11.67 -59.22 -19.57
C VAL A 616 -11.91 -58.05 -20.55
N ILE A 617 -11.60 -58.24 -21.83
CA ILE A 617 -11.82 -57.23 -22.88
C ILE A 617 -13.33 -57.00 -23.10
N MET A 618 -14.15 -58.05 -23.06
CA MET A 618 -15.61 -57.93 -23.19
C MET A 618 -16.23 -57.13 -22.03
N VAL A 619 -15.78 -57.33 -20.79
CA VAL A 619 -16.25 -56.54 -19.63
C VAL A 619 -15.83 -55.08 -19.74
N ALA A 620 -14.59 -54.80 -20.17
CA ALA A 620 -14.11 -53.43 -20.35
C ALA A 620 -14.91 -52.64 -21.40
N LEU A 621 -15.28 -53.30 -22.52
CA LEU A 621 -16.09 -52.68 -23.58
C LEU A 621 -17.53 -52.36 -23.12
N VAL A 622 -18.14 -53.22 -22.30
CA VAL A 622 -19.46 -52.96 -21.71
C VAL A 622 -19.42 -51.76 -20.75
N ILE A 623 -18.40 -51.67 -19.89
CA ILE A 623 -18.22 -50.53 -18.98
C ILE A 623 -18.02 -49.22 -19.76
N ALA A 624 -17.21 -49.24 -20.83
CA ALA A 624 -17.01 -48.08 -21.70
C ALA A 624 -18.31 -47.63 -22.40
N ALA A 625 -19.13 -48.56 -22.87
CA ALA A 625 -20.43 -48.26 -23.47
C ALA A 625 -21.41 -47.62 -22.48
N ILE A 626 -21.45 -48.11 -21.23
CA ILE A 626 -22.27 -47.53 -20.15
C ILE A 626 -21.79 -46.11 -19.82
N TYR A 627 -20.47 -45.90 -19.71
CA TYR A 627 -19.89 -44.57 -19.44
C TYR A 627 -20.24 -43.56 -20.55
N LEU A 628 -20.10 -43.96 -21.82
CA LEU A 628 -20.46 -43.11 -22.96
C LEU A 628 -21.96 -42.79 -23.00
N TYR A 629 -22.83 -43.76 -22.69
CA TYR A 629 -24.29 -43.54 -22.59
C TYR A 629 -24.64 -42.50 -21.51
N PHE A 630 -24.10 -42.63 -20.31
CA PHE A 630 -24.32 -41.66 -19.24
C PHE A 630 -23.71 -40.28 -19.52
N SER A 631 -22.53 -40.21 -20.14
CA SER A 631 -21.91 -38.93 -20.52
C SER A 631 -22.76 -38.13 -21.52
N LYS A 632 -23.46 -38.83 -22.44
CA LYS A 632 -24.34 -38.20 -23.43
C LYS A 632 -25.66 -37.71 -22.83
N LEU A 633 -26.12 -38.32 -21.74
CA LEU A 633 -27.31 -37.93 -20.98
C LEU A 633 -27.09 -36.71 -20.06
N GLN A 634 -25.83 -36.40 -19.70
CA GLN A 634 -25.49 -35.30 -18.78
C GLN A 634 -24.93 -34.03 -19.44
N GLY A 635 -24.89 -33.95 -20.78
CA GLY A 635 -24.71 -32.68 -21.50
C GLY A 635 -23.41 -31.92 -21.23
N LYS A 636 -22.30 -32.60 -20.90
CA LYS A 636 -20.98 -31.97 -20.69
C LYS A 636 -20.02 -32.22 -21.85
N ALA A 637 -19.28 -31.18 -22.24
CA ALA A 637 -18.38 -31.20 -23.39
C ALA A 637 -17.13 -32.07 -23.16
N LEU A 638 -16.62 -32.65 -24.25
CA LEU A 638 -15.44 -33.52 -24.25
C LEU A 638 -14.13 -32.75 -23.99
N LEU A 639 -13.24 -33.36 -23.20
CA LEU A 639 -11.88 -32.91 -22.93
C LEU A 639 -11.08 -32.71 -24.23
N ARG A 640 -10.55 -31.50 -24.44
CA ARG A 640 -9.49 -31.24 -25.41
C ARG A 640 -8.13 -31.60 -24.79
N LEU A 641 -7.40 -32.51 -25.44
CA LEU A 641 -5.96 -32.69 -25.27
C LEU A 641 -5.25 -32.11 -26.51
N PRO A 642 -4.15 -31.34 -26.36
CA PRO A 642 -3.44 -30.80 -27.51
C PRO A 642 -2.55 -31.86 -28.16
N LEU A 643 -2.69 -32.02 -29.48
CA LEU A 643 -1.77 -32.79 -30.33
C LEU A 643 -0.60 -31.92 -30.76
N SER A 644 0.60 -32.50 -30.82
CA SER A 644 1.83 -31.83 -31.23
C SER A 644 2.32 -32.27 -32.63
N ALA A 645 2.65 -31.28 -33.46
CA ALA A 645 3.39 -31.38 -34.73
C ALA A 645 3.91 -29.95 -35.05
N SER A 646 5.19 -29.62 -34.86
CA SER A 646 6.35 -29.75 -35.81
C SER A 646 6.30 -28.78 -37.01
N PRO A 647 7.42 -28.22 -37.55
CA PRO A 647 8.87 -28.37 -37.26
C PRO A 647 9.56 -26.96 -37.15
N PRO A 648 10.77 -26.66 -37.71
CA PRO A 648 12.09 -27.28 -37.64
C PRO A 648 13.14 -26.39 -36.88
N TYR A 649 14.42 -26.76 -36.98
CA TYR A 649 15.61 -26.10 -36.40
C TYR A 649 16.12 -24.93 -37.28
N ASP A 650 16.69 -23.88 -36.69
CA ASP A 650 17.69 -23.04 -37.36
C ASP A 650 18.67 -22.38 -36.38
N GLN A 651 19.92 -22.16 -36.81
CA GLN A 651 21.00 -21.60 -35.99
C GLN A 651 21.15 -20.08 -36.18
N VAL A 652 21.38 -19.31 -35.12
CA VAL A 652 22.09 -18.01 -35.22
C VAL A 652 23.10 -17.85 -34.08
N THR A 653 24.14 -17.07 -34.37
CA THR A 653 25.44 -16.93 -33.69
C THR A 653 25.49 -15.93 -32.53
N VAL A 654 26.59 -16.00 -31.78
CA VAL A 654 27.04 -15.01 -30.80
C VAL A 654 27.76 -13.85 -31.50
N GLU A 655 27.28 -12.63 -31.30
CA GLU A 655 28.04 -11.35 -31.34
C GLU A 655 27.44 -10.49 -30.19
N SER A 656 28.13 -9.80 -29.26
CA SER A 656 29.46 -9.18 -29.16
C SER A 656 29.57 -7.71 -29.60
N ALA A 657 28.89 -6.81 -28.88
CA ALA A 657 29.30 -5.42 -28.59
C ALA A 657 28.56 -4.98 -27.30
N PHE A 658 29.20 -4.50 -26.23
CA PHE A 658 29.75 -3.15 -26.05
C PHE A 658 28.75 -2.03 -26.40
N ASP A 659 28.18 -1.39 -25.37
CA ASP A 659 28.64 -0.05 -25.00
C ASP A 659 28.27 0.35 -23.56
N ASN A 660 29.11 1.21 -22.98
CA ASN A 660 28.94 1.87 -21.69
C ASN A 660 29.31 3.35 -21.90
N PRO A 661 28.59 4.30 -21.30
CA PRO A 661 29.31 5.38 -20.64
C PRO A 661 28.71 5.78 -19.28
N THR A 662 29.45 5.43 -18.23
CA THR A 662 30.02 6.34 -17.22
C THR A 662 29.36 7.71 -16.89
N PHE A 663 29.20 7.90 -15.57
CA PHE A 663 29.30 9.16 -14.79
C PHE A 663 28.20 10.22 -14.93
N GLU A 664 27.51 10.49 -13.82
CA GLU A 664 27.80 11.72 -13.05
C GLU A 664 27.45 11.54 -11.55
N THR A 665 27.92 12.49 -10.72
CA THR A 665 28.10 12.33 -9.27
C THR A 665 27.30 13.31 -8.43
N ALA A 666 26.89 12.84 -7.24
CA ALA A 666 26.53 13.63 -6.05
C ALA A 666 25.29 14.54 -6.14
N ASP A 667 24.38 14.35 -5.18
CA ASP A 667 24.17 15.44 -4.22
C ASP A 667 23.80 14.89 -2.83
N THR A 668 24.35 15.50 -1.79
CA THR A 668 24.05 15.19 -0.39
C THR A 668 23.11 16.24 0.16
N ARG A 669 21.97 15.85 0.76
CA ARG A 669 21.15 16.78 1.54
C ARG A 669 20.88 16.26 2.94
N GLU A 670 21.47 17.00 3.88
CA GLU A 670 21.14 16.98 5.29
C GLU A 670 19.72 17.51 5.50
N TYR A 671 19.03 17.03 6.54
CA TYR A 671 17.89 17.72 7.11
C TYR A 671 18.12 17.91 8.61
N GLU A 672 18.14 19.17 9.02
CA GLU A 672 18.23 19.59 10.42
C GLU A 672 17.01 19.11 11.21
N VAL A 673 17.23 18.83 12.50
CA VAL A 673 16.15 18.65 13.48
C VAL A 673 16.26 19.74 14.54
N SER A 674 15.27 20.62 14.55
CA SER A 674 15.09 21.75 15.46
C SER A 674 13.60 22.12 15.43
N ILE A 675 12.85 22.25 16.53
CA ILE A 675 13.13 22.27 17.98
C ILE A 675 12.05 21.46 18.73
#